data_AF-A0AAD5RFA4-F1
#
_entry.id   AF-A0AAD5RFA4-F1
#
_cell.length_a   1.000
_cell.length_b   1.000
_cell.length_c   1.000
_cell.angle_alpha   90.00
_cell.angle_beta   90.00
_cell.angle_gamma   90.00
#
_symmetry.space_group_name_H-M   'P 1'
#
loop_
_entity.id
_entity.type
_entity.pdbx_description
1 polymer ?
#
loop_
_entity_poly.entity_id
_entity_poly.type
_entity_poly.pdbx_seq_one_letter_code
_entity_poly.pdbx_strand_id
1 'polypeptide(L)'
;MFSDCFGAPTLLSVLTVVTGEWRSSSLQLLKQLLLLASTDQYIAGVIQVISQVGRQQQLEFNVDLLKTVLGVLRESHKVRVQFRKTGGYLSLISMLLGLEGAFSEVDATTGTVPCEAVELLDFIHLIFKVLTIILRLTGAFGNATVIDVTRPEWQLQGSELKHELAACHSVFKMDEEIQSGSIPAGMPSSIFFASYIIRLLFNMALDNYEKMSSDVTWTSSDGSLEECIVSWTSSVLAHPGAVQSILSLLPSIYSDDVKWLVGAQYYCTLLLKALLKPERNQQLMCQVDMPRHLLSIASKLFLCENHILLHPFYYLLERLSYQSMQPSQLRHFLRLDLPLCCRNLDETDNEEPIRANEGGPVPLQRVKALVSMMTPRDQKLSHAPSFVETDLAMEGFGCLFIPSLAPMFSSNRTERVFPALNGLSFSTWLHIDAFSDKKLDAHPLRLLTITRTVTWQDDRRKLGPCHLACLTIQISPMDRSLLISTDEHENPGSDLEKETKFPSEKAIRVALADIIRPMEWTHICVVLSRSASVYVNGRMVSNQRLQYIVQTAGGAATQLAHTHVVNAVIGTLPSLRRPSRLRYRLASTFLIEEPLSPEVIRSIYGLQPHYIGSLQTVGPDKTPLVQEEKIVFSLSGMATSEMTLAKIRALHNKMDAEILAPYLGISSNDNSTPLRIMLNTVAHVPGAGRAFGAAIIG
;
A
#
# COMPACT_ATOMS: atom_id res chain seq x y z
N MET A 1 -10.73 33.91 -14.19
CA MET A 1 -11.64 34.49 -15.21
C MET A 1 -12.80 33.56 -15.55
N PHE A 2 -12.60 32.38 -16.14
CA PHE A 2 -13.72 31.46 -16.44
C PHE A 2 -14.49 31.01 -15.18
N SER A 3 -13.77 30.64 -14.11
CA SER A 3 -14.38 30.29 -12.82
C SER A 3 -15.11 31.46 -12.14
N ASP A 4 -14.68 32.69 -12.40
CA ASP A 4 -15.25 33.90 -11.79
C ASP A 4 -16.48 34.41 -12.54
N CYS A 5 -16.61 34.09 -13.85
CA CYS A 5 -17.67 34.60 -14.72
C CYS A 5 -18.78 33.59 -15.05
N PHE A 6 -18.46 32.28 -15.19
CA PHE A 6 -19.42 31.25 -15.61
C PHE A 6 -19.73 30.21 -14.51
N GLY A 7 -18.78 29.95 -13.61
CA GLY A 7 -18.95 29.03 -12.47
C GLY A 7 -19.13 27.54 -12.85
N ALA A 8 -18.96 26.65 -11.87
CA ALA A 8 -19.17 25.21 -12.04
C ALA A 8 -20.61 24.80 -12.44
N PRO A 9 -21.68 25.38 -11.86
CA PRO A 9 -23.06 24.94 -12.13
C PRO A 9 -23.51 25.16 -13.59
N THR A 10 -23.09 26.27 -14.20
CA THR A 10 -23.48 26.62 -15.58
C THR A 10 -22.79 25.74 -16.61
N LEU A 11 -21.52 25.37 -16.40
CA LEU A 11 -20.84 24.41 -17.27
C LEU A 11 -21.52 23.03 -17.20
N LEU A 12 -21.94 22.63 -16.00
CA LEU A 12 -22.60 21.36 -15.78
C LEU A 12 -24.02 21.31 -16.35
N SER A 13 -24.77 22.42 -16.33
CA SER A 13 -26.08 22.50 -16.98
C SER A 13 -25.99 22.53 -18.51
N VAL A 14 -24.90 23.06 -19.07
CA VAL A 14 -24.63 22.97 -20.52
C VAL A 14 -24.28 21.54 -20.90
N LEU A 15 -23.47 20.85 -20.10
CA LEU A 15 -23.07 19.46 -20.35
C LEU A 15 -24.26 18.49 -20.43
N THR A 16 -25.33 18.71 -19.67
CA THR A 16 -26.52 17.83 -19.69
C THR A 16 -27.42 18.02 -20.92
N VAL A 17 -27.28 19.13 -21.64
CA VAL A 17 -28.14 19.48 -22.79
C VAL A 17 -27.46 19.23 -24.13
N VAL A 18 -26.12 19.28 -24.15
CA VAL A 18 -25.33 19.29 -25.38
C VAL A 18 -24.97 17.87 -25.86
N THR A 19 -25.01 17.64 -27.18
CA THR A 19 -24.71 16.35 -27.84
C THR A 19 -23.54 16.50 -28.85
N GLY A 20 -22.91 15.39 -29.23
CA GLY A 20 -21.87 15.35 -30.28
C GLY A 20 -20.58 16.12 -29.97
N GLU A 21 -20.01 16.82 -30.95
CA GLU A 21 -18.71 17.52 -30.84
C GLU A 21 -18.67 18.58 -29.74
N TRP A 22 -19.81 19.25 -29.49
CA TRP A 22 -19.93 20.24 -28.44
C TRP A 22 -19.84 19.61 -27.03
N ARG A 23 -20.30 18.36 -26.86
CA ARG A 23 -20.16 17.61 -25.61
C ARG A 23 -18.68 17.27 -25.36
N SER A 24 -18.00 16.73 -26.38
CA SER A 24 -16.55 16.43 -26.31
C SER A 24 -15.73 17.66 -25.92
N SER A 25 -15.97 18.80 -26.58
CA SER A 25 -15.26 20.05 -26.31
C SER A 25 -15.54 20.59 -24.90
N SER A 26 -16.78 20.47 -24.42
CA SER A 26 -17.18 20.89 -23.08
C SER A 26 -16.60 20.00 -21.99
N LEU A 27 -16.50 18.69 -22.24
CA LEU A 27 -15.85 17.73 -21.34
C LEU A 27 -14.34 17.93 -21.28
N GLN A 28 -13.69 18.28 -22.40
CA GLN A 28 -12.28 18.63 -22.41
C GLN A 28 -12.01 19.93 -21.62
N LEU A 29 -12.90 20.92 -21.72
CA LEU A 29 -12.84 22.12 -20.89
C LEU A 29 -13.00 21.77 -19.40
N LEU A 30 -13.98 20.93 -19.06
CA LEU A 30 -14.16 20.42 -17.69
C LEU A 30 -12.91 19.69 -17.19
N LYS A 31 -12.29 18.85 -18.03
CA LYS A 31 -11.03 18.15 -17.72
C LYS A 31 -9.94 19.14 -17.30
N GLN A 32 -9.69 20.16 -18.12
CA GLN A 32 -8.66 21.16 -17.84
C GLN A 32 -8.98 21.99 -16.59
N LEU A 33 -10.25 22.34 -16.38
CA LEU A 33 -10.67 23.06 -15.17
C LEU A 33 -10.48 22.21 -13.91
N LEU A 34 -10.79 20.92 -13.95
CA LEU A 34 -10.56 20.01 -12.83
C LEU A 34 -9.06 19.84 -12.50
N LEU A 35 -8.18 19.88 -13.49
CA LEU A 35 -6.73 19.76 -13.29
C LEU A 35 -6.08 21.05 -12.79
N LEU A 36 -6.52 22.20 -13.31
CA LEU A 36 -5.87 23.49 -13.10
C LEU A 36 -6.53 24.32 -11.98
N ALA A 37 -7.83 24.19 -11.75
CA ALA A 37 -8.54 25.00 -10.76
C ALA A 37 -8.33 24.47 -9.33
N SER A 38 -8.49 25.38 -8.36
CA SER A 38 -8.36 25.10 -6.93
C SER A 38 -9.69 24.94 -6.19
N THR A 39 -10.81 24.85 -6.90
CA THR A 39 -12.14 24.89 -6.29
C THR A 39 -12.81 23.52 -6.27
N ASP A 40 -13.15 23.05 -5.06
CA ASP A 40 -13.91 21.80 -4.83
C ASP A 40 -15.31 21.81 -5.48
N GLN A 41 -15.77 22.99 -5.90
CA GLN A 41 -17.09 23.23 -6.51
C GLN A 41 -17.30 22.47 -7.83
N TYR A 42 -16.27 22.33 -8.67
CA TYR A 42 -16.40 21.60 -9.93
C TYR A 42 -16.62 20.10 -9.69
N ILE A 43 -15.90 19.51 -8.73
CA ILE A 43 -16.05 18.09 -8.38
C ILE A 43 -17.39 17.84 -7.69
N ALA A 44 -17.78 18.70 -6.75
CA ALA A 44 -19.08 18.60 -6.08
C ALA A 44 -20.24 18.70 -7.09
N GLY A 45 -20.15 19.61 -8.06
CA GLY A 45 -21.15 19.74 -9.11
C GLY A 45 -21.18 18.52 -10.05
N VAL A 46 -20.03 17.98 -10.44
CA VAL A 46 -19.96 16.74 -11.22
C VAL A 46 -20.63 15.58 -10.47
N ILE A 47 -20.38 15.44 -9.17
CA ILE A 47 -21.00 14.41 -8.32
C ILE A 47 -22.52 14.61 -8.22
N GLN A 48 -22.98 15.87 -8.13
CA GLN A 48 -24.40 16.17 -8.11
C GLN A 48 -25.09 15.77 -9.42
N VAL A 49 -24.49 16.07 -10.57
CA VAL A 49 -25.00 15.65 -11.89
C VAL A 49 -25.03 14.12 -11.99
N ILE A 50 -23.95 13.45 -11.58
CA ILE A 50 -23.88 11.99 -11.54
C ILE A 50 -24.99 11.37 -10.67
N SER A 51 -25.34 12.02 -9.55
CA SER A 51 -26.32 11.48 -8.58
C SER A 51 -27.79 11.70 -8.97
N GLN A 52 -28.08 12.64 -9.88
CA GLN A 52 -29.44 13.06 -10.20
C GLN A 52 -30.04 12.40 -11.45
N VAL A 53 -29.26 11.62 -12.22
CA VAL A 53 -29.65 11.13 -13.55
C VAL A 53 -30.15 9.68 -13.51
N GLY A 54 -31.37 9.44 -14.02
CA GLY A 54 -32.06 8.14 -14.07
C GLY A 54 -31.92 7.33 -15.38
N ARG A 55 -32.45 6.10 -15.35
CA ARG A 55 -31.94 4.82 -15.90
C ARG A 55 -31.73 4.55 -17.42
N GLN A 56 -32.21 5.29 -18.42
CA GLN A 56 -32.10 4.78 -19.82
C GLN A 56 -31.79 5.79 -20.94
N GLN A 57 -32.11 7.08 -20.83
CA GLN A 57 -31.90 8.05 -21.93
C GLN A 57 -30.59 8.86 -21.86
N GLN A 58 -29.76 8.67 -20.82
CA GLN A 58 -28.51 9.42 -20.61
C GLN A 58 -27.29 8.54 -20.25
N LEU A 59 -27.35 7.24 -20.55
CA LEU A 59 -26.24 6.32 -20.30
C LEU A 59 -24.95 6.76 -21.01
N GLU A 60 -25.07 7.17 -22.28
CA GLU A 60 -23.98 7.73 -23.09
C GLU A 60 -23.32 8.96 -22.40
N PHE A 61 -24.13 9.89 -21.90
CA PHE A 61 -23.65 11.07 -21.19
C PHE A 61 -22.90 10.72 -19.89
N ASN A 62 -23.46 9.80 -19.10
CA ASN A 62 -22.84 9.36 -17.86
C ASN A 62 -21.51 8.63 -18.13
N VAL A 63 -21.42 7.84 -19.20
CA VAL A 63 -20.18 7.20 -19.65
C VAL A 63 -19.12 8.25 -20.04
N ASP A 64 -19.48 9.24 -20.84
CA ASP A 64 -18.55 10.30 -21.27
C ASP A 64 -18.07 11.17 -20.10
N LEU A 65 -18.98 11.52 -19.18
CA LEU A 65 -18.66 12.29 -17.98
C LEU A 65 -17.74 11.50 -17.05
N LEU A 66 -18.03 10.22 -16.79
CA LEU A 66 -17.20 9.38 -15.94
C LEU A 66 -15.84 9.07 -16.60
N LYS A 67 -15.74 8.95 -17.93
CA LYS A 67 -14.44 8.85 -18.65
C LYS A 67 -13.59 10.09 -18.40
N THR A 68 -14.22 11.27 -18.43
CA THR A 68 -13.56 12.56 -18.14
C THR A 68 -13.09 12.63 -16.68
N VAL A 69 -13.95 12.23 -15.74
CA VAL A 69 -13.62 12.14 -14.30
C VAL A 69 -12.49 11.16 -14.05
N LEU A 70 -12.51 9.99 -14.67
CA LEU A 70 -11.44 8.99 -14.59
C LEU A 70 -10.11 9.56 -15.10
N GLY A 71 -10.13 10.28 -16.22
CA GLY A 71 -8.94 10.95 -16.78
C GLY A 71 -8.31 11.92 -15.79
N VAL A 72 -9.11 12.77 -15.14
CA VAL A 72 -8.56 13.75 -14.17
C VAL A 72 -8.15 13.13 -12.83
N LEU A 73 -8.83 12.06 -12.39
CA LEU A 73 -8.45 11.31 -11.21
C LEU A 73 -7.11 10.61 -11.40
N ARG A 74 -6.79 10.13 -12.61
CA ARG A 74 -5.48 9.56 -12.94
C ARG A 74 -4.37 10.60 -12.88
N GLU A 75 -4.58 11.74 -13.54
CA GLU A 75 -3.57 12.76 -13.75
C GLU A 75 -3.28 13.61 -12.49
N SER A 76 -4.17 13.64 -11.50
CA SER A 76 -4.03 14.54 -10.34
C SER A 76 -4.41 13.91 -9.00
N HIS A 77 -3.41 13.72 -8.12
CA HIS A 77 -3.62 13.36 -6.71
C HIS A 77 -4.56 14.33 -5.99
N LYS A 78 -4.46 15.63 -6.30
CA LYS A 78 -5.32 16.66 -5.72
C LYS A 78 -6.80 16.40 -6.04
N VAL A 79 -7.11 16.07 -7.30
CA VAL A 79 -8.47 15.72 -7.75
C VAL A 79 -8.96 14.44 -7.06
N ARG A 80 -8.10 13.42 -6.88
CA ARG A 80 -8.43 12.19 -6.12
C ARG A 80 -8.87 12.51 -4.69
N VAL A 81 -8.15 13.39 -4.02
CA VAL A 81 -8.46 13.81 -2.65
C VAL A 81 -9.76 14.61 -2.60
N GLN A 82 -9.97 15.55 -3.53
CA GLN A 82 -11.19 16.35 -3.58
C GLN A 82 -12.43 15.50 -3.90
N PHE A 83 -12.31 14.54 -4.83
CA PHE A 83 -13.36 13.56 -5.15
C PHE A 83 -13.74 12.69 -3.95
N ARG A 84 -12.76 12.33 -3.11
CA ARG A 84 -13.00 11.64 -1.84
C ARG A 84 -13.75 12.54 -0.85
N LYS A 85 -13.27 13.78 -0.65
CA LYS A 85 -13.85 14.74 0.31
C LYS A 85 -15.31 15.11 0.00
N THR A 86 -15.66 15.17 -1.29
CA THR A 86 -16.99 15.55 -1.77
C THR A 86 -17.98 14.38 -1.85
N GLY A 87 -17.60 13.18 -1.40
CA GLY A 87 -18.49 12.02 -1.39
C GLY A 87 -18.66 11.35 -2.76
N GLY A 88 -17.71 11.55 -3.69
CA GLY A 88 -17.81 11.01 -5.05
C GLY A 88 -17.94 9.49 -5.09
N TYR A 89 -17.25 8.78 -4.21
CA TYR A 89 -17.41 7.32 -4.08
C TYR A 89 -18.85 6.96 -3.69
N LEU A 90 -19.44 7.61 -2.69
CA LEU A 90 -20.81 7.34 -2.23
C LEU A 90 -21.86 7.55 -3.32
N SER A 91 -21.69 8.59 -4.14
CA SER A 91 -22.56 8.86 -5.29
C SER A 91 -22.52 7.74 -6.33
N LEU A 92 -21.32 7.23 -6.63
CA LEU A 92 -21.16 6.09 -7.52
C LEU A 92 -21.85 4.84 -6.95
N ILE A 93 -21.90 4.66 -5.62
CA ILE A 93 -22.56 3.52 -4.95
C ILE A 93 -24.05 3.60 -5.19
N SER A 94 -24.61 4.80 -5.00
CA SER A 94 -26.03 5.07 -5.23
C SER A 94 -26.44 4.77 -6.66
N MET A 95 -25.58 5.07 -7.65
CA MET A 95 -25.85 4.73 -9.05
C MET A 95 -25.87 3.21 -9.28
N LEU A 96 -24.94 2.45 -8.69
CA LEU A 96 -24.91 0.99 -8.83
C LEU A 96 -26.09 0.29 -8.16
N LEU A 97 -26.49 0.73 -6.96
CA LEU A 97 -27.71 0.25 -6.31
C LEU A 97 -28.93 0.55 -7.19
N GLY A 98 -28.89 1.70 -7.87
CA GLY A 98 -29.76 2.03 -8.98
C GLY A 98 -29.63 1.14 -10.23
N LEU A 99 -28.88 0.03 -10.26
CA LEU A 99 -28.84 -0.93 -11.38
C LEU A 99 -29.21 -2.36 -10.96
N GLU A 100 -29.68 -2.55 -9.72
CA GLU A 100 -30.08 -3.87 -9.21
C GLU A 100 -31.13 -4.55 -10.10
N GLY A 101 -30.86 -5.80 -10.50
CA GLY A 101 -31.75 -6.62 -11.33
C GLY A 101 -31.71 -6.34 -12.84
N ALA A 102 -30.86 -5.44 -13.33
CA ALA A 102 -30.83 -5.04 -14.74
C ALA A 102 -30.45 -6.16 -15.73
N PHE A 103 -29.85 -7.25 -15.26
CA PHE A 103 -29.45 -8.40 -16.09
C PHE A 103 -30.34 -9.65 -15.91
N SER A 104 -31.35 -9.59 -15.04
CA SER A 104 -32.13 -10.78 -14.63
C SER A 104 -33.03 -11.34 -15.74
N GLU A 105 -33.31 -10.59 -16.81
CA GLU A 105 -34.25 -10.94 -17.88
C GLU A 105 -33.63 -10.90 -19.31
N VAL A 106 -32.30 -10.89 -19.42
CA VAL A 106 -31.64 -10.82 -20.74
C VAL A 106 -31.63 -12.20 -21.42
N ASP A 107 -32.64 -12.46 -22.25
CA ASP A 107 -32.74 -13.66 -23.09
C ASP A 107 -31.70 -13.63 -24.23
N ALA A 108 -30.55 -14.30 -24.02
CA ALA A 108 -29.42 -14.34 -24.95
C ALA A 108 -29.44 -15.55 -25.91
N THR A 109 -30.60 -15.95 -26.40
CA THR A 109 -30.77 -17.17 -27.23
C THR A 109 -30.05 -17.12 -28.59
N THR A 110 -29.56 -15.95 -29.03
CA THR A 110 -28.92 -15.73 -30.33
C THR A 110 -27.39 -15.60 -30.30
N GLY A 111 -26.74 -15.73 -29.13
CA GLY A 111 -25.27 -15.63 -29.02
C GLY A 111 -24.71 -14.20 -29.10
N THR A 112 -25.56 -13.18 -29.19
CA THR A 112 -25.19 -11.75 -29.17
C THR A 112 -25.96 -11.02 -28.07
N VAL A 113 -25.25 -10.24 -27.25
CA VAL A 113 -25.87 -9.43 -26.18
C VAL A 113 -26.54 -8.18 -26.79
N PRO A 114 -27.74 -7.77 -26.34
CA PRO A 114 -28.37 -6.52 -26.81
C PRO A 114 -27.47 -5.29 -26.59
N CYS A 115 -27.47 -4.33 -27.53
CA CYS A 115 -26.62 -3.13 -27.49
C CYS A 115 -26.76 -2.33 -26.17
N GLU A 116 -28.00 -2.23 -25.66
CA GLU A 116 -28.32 -1.57 -24.38
C GLU A 116 -27.62 -2.24 -23.18
N ALA A 117 -27.46 -3.57 -23.20
CA ALA A 117 -26.75 -4.31 -22.16
C ALA A 117 -25.23 -4.20 -22.30
N VAL A 118 -24.70 -4.00 -23.51
CA VAL A 118 -23.27 -3.70 -23.76
C VAL A 118 -22.92 -2.30 -23.24
N GLU A 119 -23.76 -1.30 -23.51
CA GLU A 119 -23.59 0.04 -22.95
C GLU A 119 -23.69 0.05 -21.42
N LEU A 120 -24.57 -0.78 -20.85
CA LEU A 120 -24.69 -0.96 -19.40
C LEU A 120 -23.44 -1.62 -18.81
N LEU A 121 -22.84 -2.60 -19.50
CA LEU A 121 -21.57 -3.21 -19.12
C LEU A 121 -20.42 -2.21 -19.15
N ASP A 122 -20.37 -1.31 -20.12
CA ASP A 122 -19.38 -0.22 -20.19
C ASP A 122 -19.54 0.78 -19.05
N PHE A 123 -20.79 1.11 -18.71
CA PHE A 123 -21.11 1.96 -17.56
C PHE A 123 -20.73 1.29 -16.23
N ILE A 124 -21.09 0.02 -16.06
CA ILE A 124 -20.73 -0.80 -14.90
C ILE A 124 -19.21 -0.99 -14.81
N HIS A 125 -18.53 -1.17 -15.95
CA HIS A 125 -17.07 -1.22 -16.03
C HIS A 125 -16.43 0.04 -15.47
N LEU A 126 -16.99 1.20 -15.83
CA LEU A 126 -16.50 2.49 -15.41
C LEU A 126 -16.78 2.78 -13.94
N ILE A 127 -17.90 2.30 -13.39
CA ILE A 127 -18.20 2.41 -11.96
C ILE A 127 -17.39 1.40 -11.12
N PHE A 128 -17.15 0.18 -11.62
CA PHE A 128 -16.31 -0.81 -10.94
C PHE A 128 -14.84 -0.41 -10.85
N LYS A 129 -14.34 0.45 -11.76
CA LYS A 129 -13.04 1.14 -11.58
C LYS A 129 -12.98 1.99 -10.30
N VAL A 130 -14.11 2.26 -9.66
CA VAL A 130 -14.20 3.15 -8.50
C VAL A 130 -14.75 2.47 -7.23
N LEU A 131 -15.35 1.26 -7.29
CA LEU A 131 -16.26 0.77 -6.24
C LEU A 131 -16.16 -0.69 -5.78
N THR A 132 -14.98 -1.24 -5.62
CA THR A 132 -14.76 -2.69 -5.43
C THR A 132 -15.28 -3.39 -4.15
N ILE A 133 -16.28 -2.86 -3.44
CA ILE A 133 -17.00 -3.58 -2.37
C ILE A 133 -18.43 -3.98 -2.78
N ILE A 134 -18.96 -3.46 -3.90
CA ILE A 134 -20.39 -3.57 -4.28
C ILE A 134 -20.70 -4.70 -5.27
N LEU A 135 -19.68 -5.44 -5.71
CA LEU A 135 -19.77 -6.50 -6.74
C LEU A 135 -20.67 -7.71 -6.40
N ARG A 136 -21.25 -7.74 -5.20
CA ARG A 136 -22.18 -8.80 -4.78
C ARG A 136 -23.64 -8.49 -5.12
N LEU A 137 -23.96 -7.29 -5.61
CA LEU A 137 -25.33 -6.79 -5.81
C LEU A 137 -25.77 -6.70 -7.28
N THR A 138 -24.95 -7.13 -8.25
CA THR A 138 -25.25 -6.99 -9.68
C THR A 138 -26.04 -8.16 -10.29
N GLY A 139 -26.38 -9.19 -9.52
CA GLY A 139 -27.10 -10.37 -10.02
C GLY A 139 -26.28 -11.30 -10.95
N ALA A 140 -25.06 -10.92 -11.32
CA ALA A 140 -24.15 -11.72 -12.15
C ALA A 140 -23.48 -12.89 -11.40
N PHE A 141 -23.66 -12.95 -10.08
CA PHE A 141 -23.08 -13.95 -9.18
C PHE A 141 -24.19 -14.52 -8.30
N GLY A 142 -24.15 -15.82 -8.04
CA GLY A 142 -25.05 -16.51 -7.11
C GLY A 142 -24.73 -16.22 -5.64
N ASN A 143 -25.52 -16.81 -4.74
CA ASN A 143 -25.42 -16.53 -3.29
C ASN A 143 -24.36 -17.37 -2.55
N ALA A 144 -23.63 -18.23 -3.26
CA ALA A 144 -22.65 -19.13 -2.65
C ALA A 144 -21.42 -18.34 -2.15
N THR A 145 -21.01 -18.61 -0.91
CA THR A 145 -19.87 -17.97 -0.24
C THR A 145 -18.75 -18.95 0.09
N VAL A 146 -18.95 -20.24 -0.18
CA VAL A 146 -18.04 -21.35 0.11
C VAL A 146 -17.99 -22.24 -1.13
N ILE A 147 -16.82 -22.81 -1.42
CA ILE A 147 -16.63 -23.73 -2.55
C ILE A 147 -17.53 -24.96 -2.40
N ASP A 148 -18.26 -25.28 -3.45
CA ASP A 148 -19.03 -26.51 -3.53
C ASP A 148 -18.08 -27.69 -3.77
N VAL A 149 -18.31 -28.77 -3.05
CA VAL A 149 -17.52 -30.00 -3.10
C VAL A 149 -18.38 -31.24 -3.35
N THR A 150 -19.70 -31.05 -3.51
CA THR A 150 -20.67 -32.15 -3.51
C THR A 150 -20.92 -32.75 -4.89
N ARG A 151 -20.67 -31.97 -5.94
CA ARG A 151 -20.96 -32.36 -7.33
C ARG A 151 -19.85 -33.26 -7.92
N PRO A 152 -20.19 -34.28 -8.73
CA PRO A 152 -19.21 -35.20 -9.31
C PRO A 152 -18.27 -34.53 -10.32
N GLU A 153 -18.71 -33.48 -11.00
CA GLU A 153 -17.94 -32.73 -12.01
C GLU A 153 -16.69 -32.05 -11.41
N TRP A 154 -16.61 -31.93 -10.08
CA TRP A 154 -15.40 -31.44 -9.41
C TRP A 154 -14.20 -32.39 -9.50
N GLN A 155 -14.42 -33.65 -9.91
CA GLN A 155 -13.37 -34.65 -10.11
C GLN A 155 -12.76 -34.63 -11.53
N LEU A 156 -13.27 -33.78 -12.43
CA LEU A 156 -12.73 -33.62 -13.78
C LEU A 156 -11.28 -33.12 -13.76
N GLN A 157 -10.50 -33.52 -14.76
CA GLN A 157 -9.16 -32.98 -15.00
C GLN A 157 -9.20 -31.80 -15.97
N GLY A 158 -8.25 -30.88 -15.89
CA GLY A 158 -8.26 -29.71 -16.78
C GLY A 158 -8.09 -30.05 -18.28
N SER A 159 -7.58 -31.24 -18.61
CA SER A 159 -7.60 -31.77 -19.98
C SER A 159 -9.02 -31.98 -20.54
N GLU A 160 -10.01 -32.21 -19.68
CA GLU A 160 -11.42 -32.42 -20.03
C GLU A 160 -12.21 -31.10 -20.13
N LEU A 161 -11.60 -30.00 -19.65
CA LEU A 161 -12.16 -28.64 -19.63
C LEU A 161 -11.48 -27.69 -20.63
N LYS A 162 -10.73 -28.22 -21.61
CA LYS A 162 -9.96 -27.41 -22.57
C LYS A 162 -10.82 -26.38 -23.31
N HIS A 163 -12.04 -26.76 -23.70
CA HIS A 163 -12.96 -25.88 -24.41
C HIS A 163 -13.42 -24.72 -23.51
N GLU A 164 -13.88 -25.05 -22.31
CA GLU A 164 -14.38 -24.10 -21.32
C GLU A 164 -13.26 -23.14 -20.87
N LEU A 165 -12.06 -23.66 -20.67
CA LEU A 165 -10.87 -22.88 -20.31
C LEU A 165 -10.44 -21.94 -21.44
N ALA A 166 -10.44 -22.39 -22.70
CA ALA A 166 -10.09 -21.57 -23.85
C ALA A 166 -11.09 -20.42 -24.06
N ALA A 167 -12.39 -20.70 -23.89
CA ALA A 167 -13.44 -19.69 -23.96
C ALA A 167 -13.38 -18.69 -22.79
N CYS A 168 -13.13 -19.16 -21.56
CA CYS A 168 -12.86 -18.24 -20.45
C CYS A 168 -11.61 -17.40 -20.74
N HIS A 169 -10.56 -17.99 -21.31
CA HIS A 169 -9.31 -17.32 -21.62
C HIS A 169 -9.46 -16.23 -22.69
N SER A 170 -10.28 -16.44 -23.72
CA SER A 170 -10.53 -15.42 -24.76
C SER A 170 -11.16 -14.15 -24.17
N VAL A 171 -12.08 -14.29 -23.20
CA VAL A 171 -12.69 -13.14 -22.50
C VAL A 171 -11.63 -12.21 -21.91
N PHE A 172 -10.48 -12.75 -21.48
CA PHE A 172 -9.38 -12.01 -20.85
C PHE A 172 -8.39 -11.39 -21.85
N LYS A 173 -8.40 -11.78 -23.13
CA LYS A 173 -7.50 -11.26 -24.17
C LYS A 173 -7.83 -9.86 -24.69
N MET A 174 -8.92 -9.24 -24.23
CA MET A 174 -9.36 -7.89 -24.63
C MET A 174 -9.61 -7.73 -26.14
N ASP A 175 -10.00 -8.79 -26.85
CA ASP A 175 -10.34 -8.71 -28.28
C ASP A 175 -11.50 -7.73 -28.52
N GLU A 176 -11.44 -6.95 -29.62
CA GLU A 176 -12.44 -5.90 -29.93
C GLU A 176 -13.86 -6.50 -30.05
N GLU A 177 -13.98 -7.74 -30.53
CA GLU A 177 -15.25 -8.47 -30.60
C GLU A 177 -15.88 -8.71 -29.22
N ILE A 178 -15.07 -9.03 -28.21
CA ILE A 178 -15.54 -9.29 -26.84
C ILE A 178 -15.93 -7.98 -26.15
N GLN A 179 -15.24 -6.89 -26.47
CA GLN A 179 -15.61 -5.55 -26.00
C GLN A 179 -16.95 -5.09 -26.60
N SER A 180 -17.25 -5.49 -27.85
CA SER A 180 -18.56 -5.26 -28.46
C SER A 180 -19.68 -6.19 -27.95
N GLY A 181 -19.40 -7.05 -26.96
CA GLY A 181 -20.39 -7.95 -26.36
C GLY A 181 -20.55 -9.30 -27.07
N SER A 182 -19.59 -9.71 -27.90
CA SER A 182 -19.59 -11.04 -28.52
C SER A 182 -19.27 -12.12 -27.47
N ILE A 183 -20.16 -13.11 -27.33
CA ILE A 183 -19.98 -14.23 -26.40
C ILE A 183 -19.23 -15.36 -27.14
N PRO A 184 -18.14 -15.91 -26.54
CA PRO A 184 -17.47 -17.08 -27.10
C PRO A 184 -18.42 -18.26 -27.35
N ALA A 185 -18.20 -18.99 -28.44
CA ALA A 185 -19.10 -20.07 -28.86
C ALA A 185 -19.37 -21.10 -27.74
N GLY A 186 -20.64 -21.35 -27.45
CA GLY A 186 -21.10 -22.32 -26.44
C GLY A 186 -20.99 -21.85 -24.98
N MET A 187 -20.49 -20.65 -24.71
CA MET A 187 -20.36 -20.09 -23.37
C MET A 187 -21.72 -19.56 -22.86
N PRO A 188 -22.20 -19.98 -21.68
CA PRO A 188 -23.40 -19.40 -21.07
C PRO A 188 -23.22 -17.92 -20.75
N SER A 189 -24.28 -17.13 -20.91
CA SER A 189 -24.27 -15.68 -20.64
C SER A 189 -23.90 -15.36 -19.18
N SER A 190 -24.37 -16.16 -18.21
CA SER A 190 -24.01 -16.02 -16.80
C SER A 190 -22.49 -16.13 -16.55
N ILE A 191 -21.84 -17.08 -17.23
CA ILE A 191 -20.40 -17.30 -17.14
C ILE A 191 -19.63 -16.21 -17.88
N PHE A 192 -20.15 -15.71 -19.00
CA PHE A 192 -19.59 -14.56 -19.70
C PHE A 192 -19.57 -13.32 -18.81
N PHE A 193 -20.70 -12.94 -18.20
CA PHE A 193 -20.78 -11.77 -17.33
C PHE A 193 -19.89 -11.91 -16.10
N ALA A 194 -19.88 -13.08 -15.44
CA ALA A 194 -19.00 -13.35 -14.31
C ALA A 194 -17.51 -13.23 -14.71
N SER A 195 -17.12 -13.85 -15.82
CA SER A 195 -15.74 -13.80 -16.34
C SER A 195 -15.33 -12.38 -16.75
N TYR A 196 -16.24 -11.63 -17.36
CA TYR A 196 -16.03 -10.24 -17.74
C TYR A 196 -15.78 -9.37 -16.50
N ILE A 197 -16.61 -9.49 -15.46
CA ILE A 197 -16.42 -8.74 -14.20
C ILE A 197 -15.10 -9.12 -13.51
N ILE A 198 -14.75 -10.41 -13.47
CA ILE A 198 -13.46 -10.87 -12.92
C ILE A 198 -12.29 -10.31 -13.72
N ARG A 199 -12.40 -10.20 -15.05
CA ARG A 199 -11.41 -9.50 -15.89
C ARG A 199 -11.28 -8.04 -15.50
N LEU A 200 -12.37 -7.34 -15.23
CA LEU A 200 -12.31 -5.94 -14.80
C LEU A 200 -11.59 -5.80 -13.46
N LEU A 201 -11.90 -6.69 -12.52
CA LEU A 201 -11.22 -6.77 -11.23
C LEU A 201 -9.74 -7.06 -11.38
N PHE A 202 -9.38 -7.98 -12.28
CA PHE A 202 -8.01 -8.32 -12.59
C PHE A 202 -7.25 -7.12 -13.17
N ASN A 203 -7.83 -6.43 -14.15
CA ASN A 203 -7.25 -5.23 -14.73
C ASN A 203 -7.09 -4.11 -13.70
N MET A 204 -8.07 -3.94 -12.80
CA MET A 204 -7.94 -3.01 -11.69
C MET A 204 -6.87 -3.44 -10.68
N ALA A 205 -6.75 -4.73 -10.39
CA ALA A 205 -5.70 -5.23 -9.52
C ALA A 205 -4.33 -4.84 -10.05
N LEU A 206 -4.15 -4.83 -11.37
CA LEU A 206 -2.88 -4.50 -12.02
C LEU A 206 -2.76 -3.05 -12.50
N ASP A 207 -3.76 -2.19 -12.22
CA ASP A 207 -3.85 -0.83 -12.79
C ASP A 207 -3.77 -0.79 -14.34
N ASN A 208 -4.17 -1.90 -14.99
CA ASN A 208 -4.03 -2.13 -16.43
C ASN A 208 -5.32 -1.75 -17.18
N TYR A 209 -5.60 -0.44 -17.23
CA TYR A 209 -6.86 0.09 -17.76
C TYR A 209 -6.80 0.60 -19.21
N GLU A 210 -5.64 0.56 -19.86
CA GLU A 210 -5.46 0.96 -21.26
C GLU A 210 -4.97 -0.24 -22.08
N LYS A 211 -5.21 -0.25 -23.40
CA LYS A 211 -4.67 -1.27 -24.33
C LYS A 211 -3.22 -1.54 -23.93
N MET A 212 -2.94 -2.79 -23.53
CA MET A 212 -1.70 -3.27 -22.91
C MET A 212 -0.59 -2.22 -22.95
N SER A 213 -0.23 -1.64 -21.80
CA SER A 213 1.20 -1.36 -21.62
C SER A 213 1.89 -2.70 -21.91
N SER A 214 3.02 -2.67 -22.61
CA SER A 214 3.78 -3.82 -23.11
C SER A 214 4.22 -4.85 -22.05
N ASP A 215 3.68 -4.77 -20.83
CA ASP A 215 4.14 -5.44 -19.64
C ASP A 215 3.34 -6.69 -19.30
N VAL A 216 2.09 -6.86 -19.77
CA VAL A 216 1.29 -8.08 -19.57
C VAL A 216 1.25 -8.86 -20.88
N THR A 217 1.54 -10.16 -20.82
CA THR A 217 1.56 -11.05 -21.99
C THR A 217 0.69 -12.27 -21.70
N TRP A 218 -0.37 -12.43 -22.49
CA TRP A 218 -1.27 -13.59 -22.41
C TRP A 218 -0.69 -14.73 -23.24
N THR A 219 -0.78 -15.95 -22.71
CA THR A 219 -0.31 -17.14 -23.43
C THR A 219 -1.23 -17.48 -24.61
N SER A 220 -0.72 -18.19 -25.61
CA SER A 220 -1.57 -18.70 -26.69
C SER A 220 -2.52 -19.78 -26.15
N SER A 221 -3.74 -19.84 -26.69
CA SER A 221 -4.75 -20.84 -26.33
C SER A 221 -4.34 -22.28 -26.64
N ASP A 222 -3.28 -22.45 -27.44
CA ASP A 222 -2.79 -23.75 -27.92
C ASP A 222 -1.80 -24.40 -26.92
N GLY A 223 -1.33 -23.65 -25.92
CA GLY A 223 -0.46 -24.15 -24.84
C GLY A 223 -1.23 -24.68 -23.63
N SER A 224 -0.52 -25.33 -22.70
CA SER A 224 -1.11 -25.75 -21.41
C SER A 224 -1.37 -24.52 -20.53
N LEU A 225 -2.62 -24.05 -20.51
CA LEU A 225 -3.07 -22.92 -19.68
C LEU A 225 -2.87 -23.17 -18.17
N GLU A 226 -2.69 -24.43 -17.72
CA GLU A 226 -2.48 -24.76 -16.31
C GLU A 226 -1.11 -24.31 -15.74
N GLU A 227 -0.10 -24.22 -16.62
CA GLU A 227 1.27 -23.84 -16.24
C GLU A 227 1.41 -22.31 -16.15
N CYS A 228 0.90 -21.61 -17.16
CA CYS A 228 0.99 -20.16 -17.24
C CYS A 228 -0.12 -19.61 -18.13
N ILE A 229 -1.09 -18.92 -17.53
CA ILE A 229 -2.11 -18.20 -18.31
C ILE A 229 -1.63 -16.79 -18.72
N VAL A 230 -0.79 -16.16 -17.89
CA VAL A 230 -0.34 -14.77 -18.06
C VAL A 230 1.06 -14.59 -17.46
N SER A 231 1.88 -13.78 -18.13
CA SER A 231 3.21 -13.37 -17.68
C SER A 231 3.38 -11.85 -17.75
N TRP A 232 4.31 -11.30 -16.97
CA TRP A 232 4.64 -9.88 -17.01
C TRP A 232 6.13 -9.58 -16.84
N THR A 233 6.58 -8.46 -17.41
CA THR A 233 8.00 -8.13 -17.66
C THR A 233 8.70 -7.38 -16.52
N SER A 234 7.97 -6.73 -15.60
CA SER A 234 8.57 -6.03 -14.44
C SER A 234 7.65 -6.05 -13.21
N SER A 235 8.07 -5.43 -12.10
CA SER A 235 7.53 -5.54 -10.73
C SER A 235 6.05 -5.14 -10.57
N VAL A 236 5.14 -6.00 -11.03
CA VAL A 236 3.68 -5.81 -10.89
C VAL A 236 3.27 -5.93 -9.44
N LEU A 237 2.71 -4.85 -8.89
CA LEU A 237 2.09 -4.79 -7.57
C LEU A 237 0.57 -4.85 -7.72
N ALA A 238 -0.04 -5.92 -7.22
CA ALA A 238 -1.48 -6.11 -7.29
C ALA A 238 -2.20 -5.37 -6.15
N HIS A 239 -3.24 -4.60 -6.47
CA HIS A 239 -4.09 -3.94 -5.47
C HIS A 239 -4.84 -4.99 -4.63
N PRO A 240 -4.59 -5.07 -3.31
CA PRO A 240 -5.05 -6.20 -2.48
C PRO A 240 -6.57 -6.29 -2.36
N GLY A 241 -7.27 -5.16 -2.33
CA GLY A 241 -8.74 -5.17 -2.30
C GLY A 241 -9.36 -5.79 -3.56
N ALA A 242 -8.73 -5.61 -4.73
CA ALA A 242 -9.23 -6.18 -5.99
C ALA A 242 -9.08 -7.71 -6.00
N VAL A 243 -7.91 -8.19 -5.58
CA VAL A 243 -7.62 -9.63 -5.46
C VAL A 243 -8.53 -10.30 -4.42
N GLN A 244 -8.79 -9.63 -3.29
CA GLN A 244 -9.75 -10.13 -2.30
C GLN A 244 -11.17 -10.21 -2.84
N SER A 245 -11.61 -9.25 -3.65
CA SER A 245 -12.91 -9.30 -4.29
C SER A 245 -13.02 -10.45 -5.29
N ILE A 246 -11.96 -10.72 -6.09
CA ILE A 246 -11.91 -11.90 -6.97
C ILE A 246 -12.05 -13.18 -6.13
N LEU A 247 -11.29 -13.30 -5.04
CA LEU A 247 -11.36 -14.47 -4.15
C LEU A 247 -12.77 -14.62 -3.53
N SER A 248 -13.40 -13.53 -3.09
CA SER A 248 -14.76 -13.54 -2.52
C SER A 248 -15.84 -13.95 -3.53
N LEU A 249 -15.69 -13.57 -4.80
CA LEU A 249 -16.68 -13.85 -5.85
C LEU A 249 -16.52 -15.23 -6.48
N LEU A 250 -15.36 -15.86 -6.30
CA LEU A 250 -15.04 -17.16 -6.89
C LEU A 250 -16.10 -18.25 -6.59
N PRO A 251 -16.59 -18.42 -5.34
CA PRO A 251 -17.63 -19.43 -5.06
C PRO A 251 -18.99 -19.06 -5.65
N SER A 252 -19.21 -17.78 -5.92
CA SER A 252 -20.46 -17.21 -6.39
C SER A 252 -20.63 -17.32 -7.90
N ILE A 253 -19.65 -17.81 -8.66
CA ILE A 253 -19.78 -18.05 -10.10
C ILE A 253 -20.81 -19.18 -10.31
N TYR A 254 -21.88 -18.89 -11.04
CA TYR A 254 -23.01 -19.78 -11.25
C TYR A 254 -23.34 -20.00 -12.72
N SER A 255 -23.71 -21.23 -13.07
CA SER A 255 -24.34 -21.60 -14.33
C SER A 255 -25.21 -22.84 -14.12
N ASP A 256 -26.27 -22.96 -14.92
CA ASP A 256 -27.06 -24.18 -15.00
C ASP A 256 -26.26 -25.33 -15.63
N ASP A 257 -25.27 -25.02 -16.48
CA ASP A 257 -24.29 -25.97 -16.96
C ASP A 257 -23.13 -26.10 -15.95
N VAL A 258 -23.11 -27.23 -15.25
CA VAL A 258 -22.13 -27.51 -14.20
C VAL A 258 -20.70 -27.57 -14.75
N LYS A 259 -20.50 -28.02 -16.00
CA LYS A 259 -19.16 -28.11 -16.59
C LYS A 259 -18.57 -26.72 -16.81
N TRP A 260 -19.38 -25.77 -17.28
CA TRP A 260 -18.98 -24.37 -17.41
C TRP A 260 -18.73 -23.69 -16.06
N LEU A 261 -19.53 -23.99 -15.03
CA LEU A 261 -19.30 -23.53 -13.67
C LEU A 261 -17.93 -23.96 -13.16
N VAL A 262 -17.62 -25.26 -13.27
CA VAL A 262 -16.33 -25.83 -12.84
C VAL A 262 -15.17 -25.22 -13.62
N GLY A 263 -15.30 -25.11 -14.95
CA GLY A 263 -14.29 -24.49 -15.81
C GLY A 263 -14.00 -23.03 -15.45
N ALA A 264 -15.03 -22.23 -15.21
CA ALA A 264 -14.87 -20.81 -14.88
C ALA A 264 -14.25 -20.59 -13.49
N GLN A 265 -14.67 -21.36 -12.47
CA GLN A 265 -14.06 -21.30 -11.14
C GLN A 265 -12.59 -21.77 -11.17
N TYR A 266 -12.29 -22.80 -11.95
CA TYR A 266 -10.92 -23.28 -12.13
C TYR A 266 -10.04 -22.22 -12.81
N TYR A 267 -10.51 -21.61 -13.91
CA TYR A 267 -9.81 -20.52 -14.58
C TYR A 267 -9.57 -19.32 -13.65
N CYS A 268 -10.57 -18.92 -12.86
CA CYS A 268 -10.44 -17.85 -11.86
C CYS A 268 -9.36 -18.18 -10.81
N THR A 269 -9.27 -19.44 -10.39
CA THR A 269 -8.23 -19.88 -9.45
C THR A 269 -6.83 -19.82 -10.07
N LEU A 270 -6.71 -20.14 -11.38
CA LEU A 270 -5.44 -19.99 -12.12
C LEU A 270 -5.01 -18.51 -12.22
N LEU A 271 -5.96 -17.56 -12.32
CA LEU A 271 -5.67 -16.12 -12.23
C LEU A 271 -5.11 -15.71 -10.86
N LEU A 272 -5.75 -16.15 -9.77
CA LEU A 272 -5.23 -15.92 -8.42
C LEU A 272 -3.83 -16.52 -8.24
N LYS A 273 -3.59 -17.71 -8.80
CA LYS A 273 -2.28 -18.39 -8.81
C LYS A 273 -1.22 -17.55 -9.52
N ALA A 274 -1.57 -16.95 -10.67
CA ALA A 274 -0.66 -16.05 -11.39
C ALA A 274 -0.34 -14.79 -10.58
N LEU A 275 -1.35 -14.14 -10.00
CA LEU A 275 -1.19 -12.91 -9.19
C LEU A 275 -0.29 -13.11 -7.96
N LEU A 276 -0.25 -14.32 -7.40
CA LEU A 276 0.61 -14.70 -6.27
C LEU A 276 1.98 -15.26 -6.68
N LYS A 277 2.35 -15.29 -7.98
CA LYS A 277 3.72 -15.64 -8.39
C LYS A 277 4.77 -14.66 -7.81
N PRO A 278 4.57 -13.32 -7.84
CA PRO A 278 5.52 -12.37 -7.26
C PRO A 278 5.43 -12.34 -5.72
N GLU A 279 6.58 -12.36 -5.06
CA GLU A 279 6.67 -12.28 -3.59
C GLU A 279 6.04 -11.00 -3.03
N ARG A 280 6.23 -9.86 -3.71
CA ARG A 280 5.63 -8.58 -3.32
C ARG A 280 4.11 -8.65 -3.20
N ASN A 281 3.45 -9.39 -4.09
CA ASN A 281 2.00 -9.60 -4.03
C ASN A 281 1.62 -10.52 -2.87
N GLN A 282 2.42 -11.54 -2.57
CA GLN A 282 2.21 -12.39 -1.39
C GLN A 282 2.25 -11.56 -0.10
N GLN A 283 3.21 -10.64 0.02
CA GLN A 283 3.33 -9.71 1.15
C GLN A 283 2.08 -8.85 1.32
N LEU A 284 1.65 -8.20 0.24
CA LEU A 284 0.46 -7.36 0.24
C LEU A 284 -0.81 -8.15 0.58
N MET A 285 -0.96 -9.37 0.05
CA MET A 285 -2.11 -10.23 0.34
C MET A 285 -2.13 -10.73 1.79
N CYS A 286 -0.97 -10.99 2.39
CA CYS A 286 -0.87 -11.32 3.81
C CYS A 286 -1.25 -10.12 4.71
N GLN A 287 -0.93 -8.88 4.32
CA GLN A 287 -1.30 -7.68 5.08
C GLN A 287 -2.82 -7.50 5.18
N VAL A 288 -3.57 -7.89 4.14
CA VAL A 288 -5.04 -7.86 4.15
C VAL A 288 -5.66 -9.15 4.67
N ASP A 289 -4.88 -10.07 5.23
CA ASP A 289 -5.37 -11.32 5.84
C ASP A 289 -6.06 -12.29 4.84
N MET A 290 -5.59 -12.29 3.59
CA MET A 290 -6.03 -13.25 2.57
C MET A 290 -5.93 -14.73 3.01
N PRO A 291 -4.94 -15.18 3.82
CA PRO A 291 -4.91 -16.59 4.26
C PRO A 291 -6.16 -16.99 5.04
N ARG A 292 -6.66 -16.13 5.93
CA ARG A 292 -7.89 -16.41 6.69
C ARG A 292 -9.10 -16.50 5.76
N HIS A 293 -9.20 -15.56 4.82
CA HIS A 293 -10.28 -15.52 3.82
C HIS A 293 -10.27 -16.78 2.93
N LEU A 294 -9.08 -17.21 2.47
CA LEU A 294 -8.89 -18.43 1.70
C LEU A 294 -9.38 -19.66 2.48
N LEU A 295 -8.98 -19.80 3.74
CA LEU A 295 -9.40 -20.92 4.61
C LEU A 295 -10.91 -20.92 4.87
N SER A 296 -11.53 -19.74 4.99
CA SER A 296 -12.99 -19.61 5.17
C SER A 296 -13.75 -20.13 3.94
N ILE A 297 -13.32 -19.72 2.75
CA ILE A 297 -13.98 -20.07 1.48
C ILE A 297 -13.76 -21.54 1.10
N ALA A 298 -12.56 -22.06 1.35
CA ALA A 298 -12.14 -23.41 0.96
C ALA A 298 -12.15 -24.43 2.12
N SER A 299 -12.83 -24.12 3.22
CA SER A 299 -12.87 -24.98 4.41
C SER A 299 -13.27 -26.43 4.09
N LYS A 300 -14.32 -26.60 3.27
CA LYS A 300 -14.79 -27.90 2.77
C LYS A 300 -13.84 -28.52 1.74
N LEU A 301 -13.26 -27.70 0.86
CA LEU A 301 -12.35 -28.15 -0.20
C LEU A 301 -11.13 -28.86 0.38
N PHE A 302 -10.54 -28.33 1.46
CA PHE A 302 -9.38 -28.93 2.12
C PHE A 302 -9.65 -30.25 2.86
N LEU A 303 -10.91 -30.70 2.93
CA LEU A 303 -11.31 -32.00 3.44
C LEU A 303 -11.42 -33.07 2.34
N CYS A 304 -11.43 -32.66 1.07
CA CYS A 304 -11.54 -33.57 -0.06
C CYS A 304 -10.18 -34.20 -0.42
N GLU A 305 -10.21 -35.42 -0.96
CA GLU A 305 -9.02 -36.06 -1.53
C GLU A 305 -8.82 -35.71 -3.01
N ASN A 306 -9.91 -35.66 -3.77
CA ASN A 306 -9.92 -35.40 -5.20
C ASN A 306 -10.88 -34.24 -5.53
N HIS A 307 -10.34 -33.12 -5.99
CA HIS A 307 -11.09 -31.96 -6.44
C HIS A 307 -10.20 -31.08 -7.34
N ILE A 308 -10.69 -30.60 -8.48
CA ILE A 308 -9.88 -29.86 -9.46
C ILE A 308 -9.25 -28.58 -8.90
N LEU A 309 -9.98 -27.87 -8.04
CA LEU A 309 -9.49 -26.66 -7.33
C LEU A 309 -8.47 -26.96 -6.22
N LEU A 310 -8.33 -28.21 -5.75
CA LEU A 310 -7.57 -28.53 -4.54
C LEU A 310 -6.09 -28.16 -4.66
N HIS A 311 -5.43 -28.58 -5.74
CA HIS A 311 -4.01 -28.31 -5.96
C HIS A 311 -3.72 -26.81 -6.13
N PRO A 312 -4.47 -26.04 -6.95
CA PRO A 312 -4.34 -24.58 -6.98
C PRO A 312 -4.53 -23.93 -5.60
N PHE A 313 -5.54 -24.33 -4.81
CA PHE A 313 -5.77 -23.74 -3.48
C PHE A 313 -4.64 -24.04 -2.49
N TYR A 314 -4.07 -25.25 -2.53
CA TYR A 314 -2.84 -25.54 -1.78
C TYR A 314 -1.68 -24.66 -2.21
N TYR A 315 -1.50 -24.43 -3.52
CA TYR A 315 -0.47 -23.50 -4.00
C TYR A 315 -0.67 -22.08 -3.44
N LEU A 316 -1.91 -21.54 -3.46
CA LEU A 316 -2.19 -20.22 -2.90
C LEU A 316 -1.86 -20.18 -1.40
N LEU A 317 -2.30 -21.19 -0.64
CA LEU A 317 -2.05 -21.29 0.79
C LEU A 317 -0.55 -21.41 1.10
N GLU A 318 0.19 -22.22 0.35
CA GLU A 318 1.64 -22.39 0.49
C GLU A 318 2.40 -21.07 0.27
N ARG A 319 2.05 -20.31 -0.79
CA ARG A 319 2.71 -19.03 -1.08
C ARG A 319 2.44 -17.98 -0.01
N LEU A 320 1.21 -17.92 0.49
CA LEU A 320 0.85 -16.96 1.53
C LEU A 320 1.43 -17.34 2.91
N SER A 321 1.42 -18.63 3.24
CA SER A 321 1.96 -19.14 4.51
C SER A 321 3.48 -18.98 4.60
N TYR A 322 4.19 -19.17 3.47
CA TYR A 322 5.61 -18.88 3.36
C TYR A 322 5.93 -17.44 3.74
N GLN A 323 5.09 -16.50 3.31
CA GLN A 323 5.32 -15.09 3.53
C GLN A 323 4.98 -14.64 4.96
N SER A 324 3.78 -14.97 5.45
CA SER A 324 3.34 -14.62 6.80
C SER A 324 2.06 -15.36 7.14
N MET A 325 2.17 -16.48 7.86
CA MET A 325 1.03 -17.16 8.49
C MET A 325 0.91 -16.77 9.98
N GLN A 326 -0.25 -16.27 10.36
CA GLN A 326 -0.55 -15.94 11.76
C GLN A 326 -0.89 -17.20 12.58
N PRO A 327 -0.59 -17.24 13.89
CA PRO A 327 -0.92 -18.38 14.74
C PRO A 327 -2.40 -18.76 14.73
N SER A 328 -3.30 -17.78 14.59
CA SER A 328 -4.75 -18.02 14.47
C SER A 328 -5.14 -18.72 13.17
N GLN A 329 -4.48 -18.38 12.05
CA GLN A 329 -4.70 -19.02 10.75
C GLN A 329 -4.16 -20.45 10.76
N LEU A 330 -2.97 -20.68 11.32
CA LEU A 330 -2.40 -22.01 11.48
C LEU A 330 -3.30 -22.89 12.33
N ARG A 331 -3.80 -22.38 13.46
CA ARG A 331 -4.80 -23.08 14.28
C ARG A 331 -6.07 -23.36 13.51
N HIS A 332 -6.56 -22.42 12.70
CA HIS A 332 -7.77 -22.62 11.90
C HIS A 332 -7.57 -23.71 10.83
N PHE A 333 -6.43 -23.71 10.11
CA PHE A 333 -6.08 -24.76 9.14
C PHE A 333 -5.95 -26.13 9.81
N LEU A 334 -5.27 -26.20 10.96
CA LEU A 334 -5.18 -27.42 11.74
C LEU A 334 -6.58 -27.91 12.15
N ARG A 335 -7.48 -26.99 12.55
CA ARG A 335 -8.86 -27.23 13.02
C ARG A 335 -9.93 -27.25 11.91
N LEU A 336 -9.57 -27.43 10.65
CA LEU A 336 -10.56 -27.61 9.57
C LEU A 336 -11.37 -28.90 9.73
N ASP A 337 -10.91 -29.82 10.56
CA ASP A 337 -11.60 -31.04 10.99
C ASP A 337 -11.58 -31.12 12.54
N LEU A 338 -11.89 -32.27 13.13
CA LEU A 338 -11.67 -32.64 14.54
C LEU A 338 -10.26 -33.24 14.74
N PRO A 339 -9.18 -32.44 14.68
CA PRO A 339 -7.82 -32.92 14.41
C PRO A 339 -7.11 -33.37 15.71
N LEU A 340 -7.74 -33.10 16.85
CA LEU A 340 -7.32 -33.50 18.19
C LEU A 340 -8.18 -34.65 18.71
N CYS A 341 -9.04 -35.21 17.84
CA CYS A 341 -9.87 -36.39 18.09
C CYS A 341 -9.48 -37.55 17.17
N CYS A 342 -8.27 -37.54 16.60
CA CYS A 342 -7.78 -38.63 15.75
C CYS A 342 -7.66 -39.93 16.56
N ARG A 343 -8.23 -41.00 16.00
CA ARG A 343 -8.12 -42.36 16.55
C ARG A 343 -6.67 -42.86 16.48
N ASN A 344 -6.27 -43.68 17.45
CA ASN A 344 -4.94 -44.30 17.47
C ASN A 344 -4.79 -45.23 16.25
N LEU A 345 -3.75 -45.03 15.43
CA LEU A 345 -3.53 -45.80 14.20
C LEU A 345 -2.97 -47.21 14.45
N ASP A 346 -2.51 -47.49 15.68
CA ASP A 346 -1.81 -48.71 16.04
C ASP A 346 -2.71 -49.78 16.69
N GLU A 347 -4.02 -49.52 16.87
CA GLU A 347 -4.95 -50.47 17.51
C GLU A 347 -5.74 -51.27 16.46
N THR A 348 -5.51 -52.57 16.44
CA THR A 348 -6.18 -53.53 15.55
C THR A 348 -6.84 -54.62 16.40
N ASP A 349 -8.04 -55.01 15.97
CA ASP A 349 -8.96 -56.02 16.53
C ASP A 349 -9.97 -55.52 17.60
N ASN A 350 -11.19 -55.24 17.10
CA ASN A 350 -12.47 -54.96 17.79
C ASN A 350 -12.91 -53.48 17.90
N GLU A 351 -12.99 -52.75 16.78
CA GLU A 351 -13.42 -51.34 16.78
C GLU A 351 -14.95 -51.14 16.67
N GLU A 352 -15.53 -50.29 17.55
CA GLU A 352 -16.85 -49.66 17.32
C GLU A 352 -16.83 -48.75 16.08
N PRO A 353 -17.93 -48.65 15.31
CA PRO A 353 -18.01 -47.80 14.12
C PRO A 353 -17.81 -46.32 14.46
N ILE A 354 -17.12 -45.60 13.57
CA ILE A 354 -16.77 -44.17 13.70
C ILE A 354 -18.02 -43.36 14.04
N ARG A 355 -18.03 -42.71 15.20
CA ARG A 355 -19.10 -41.78 15.59
C ARG A 355 -18.92 -40.44 14.86
N ALA A 356 -20.00 -39.71 14.62
CA ALA A 356 -19.97 -38.43 13.88
C ALA A 356 -19.07 -37.34 14.49
N ASN A 357 -18.61 -37.51 15.74
CA ASN A 357 -17.72 -36.60 16.46
C ASN A 357 -16.32 -37.20 16.76
N GLU A 358 -15.95 -38.33 16.14
CA GLU A 358 -14.61 -38.92 16.22
C GLU A 358 -13.78 -38.54 14.99
N GLY A 359 -12.54 -38.11 15.19
CA GLY A 359 -11.66 -37.66 14.11
C GLY A 359 -11.04 -38.82 13.34
N GLY A 360 -11.11 -38.75 12.01
CA GLY A 360 -10.40 -39.68 11.12
C GLY A 360 -8.91 -39.34 10.94
N PRO A 361 -8.16 -40.15 10.17
CA PRO A 361 -6.79 -39.83 9.80
C PRO A 361 -6.72 -38.52 8.99
N VAL A 362 -5.66 -37.74 9.20
CA VAL A 362 -5.46 -36.49 8.46
C VAL A 362 -5.14 -36.79 7.00
N PRO A 363 -5.84 -36.19 6.01
CA PRO A 363 -5.58 -36.45 4.60
C PRO A 363 -4.12 -36.20 4.20
N LEU A 364 -3.54 -37.10 3.39
CA LEU A 364 -2.12 -37.04 3.00
C LEU A 364 -1.74 -35.70 2.34
N GLN A 365 -2.64 -35.11 1.55
CA GLN A 365 -2.39 -33.80 0.93
C GLN A 365 -2.28 -32.68 1.96
N ARG A 366 -3.05 -32.75 3.06
CA ARG A 366 -2.95 -31.80 4.17
C ARG A 366 -1.63 -31.96 4.93
N VAL A 367 -1.17 -33.19 5.13
CA VAL A 367 0.16 -33.46 5.70
C VAL A 367 1.26 -32.93 4.78
N LYS A 368 1.18 -33.17 3.47
CA LYS A 368 2.13 -32.64 2.47
C LYS A 368 2.16 -31.11 2.47
N ALA A 369 1.00 -30.47 2.53
CA ALA A 369 0.89 -29.02 2.64
C ALA A 369 1.52 -28.52 3.95
N LEU A 370 1.28 -29.18 5.08
CA LEU A 370 1.87 -28.82 6.37
C LEU A 370 3.40 -28.96 6.36
N VAL A 371 3.93 -30.08 5.85
CA VAL A 371 5.37 -30.27 5.65
C VAL A 371 5.91 -29.17 4.75
N SER A 372 5.24 -28.88 3.63
CA SER A 372 5.63 -27.84 2.69
C SER A 372 5.68 -26.43 3.31
N MET A 373 4.68 -26.06 4.12
CA MET A 373 4.63 -24.79 4.87
C MET A 373 5.72 -24.70 5.93
N MET A 374 6.13 -25.83 6.52
CA MET A 374 7.15 -25.89 7.57
C MET A 374 8.57 -26.14 7.04
N THR A 375 8.71 -26.55 5.78
CA THR A 375 10.01 -26.84 5.17
C THR A 375 10.64 -25.55 4.65
N PRO A 376 11.82 -25.13 5.14
CA PRO A 376 12.50 -23.94 4.63
C PRO A 376 12.94 -24.18 3.18
N ARG A 377 12.30 -23.52 2.21
CA ARG A 377 12.60 -23.70 0.77
C ARG A 377 13.77 -22.84 0.28
N ASP A 378 14.13 -21.76 0.98
CA ASP A 378 15.23 -20.87 0.60
C ASP A 378 15.87 -20.17 1.82
N GLN A 379 17.09 -20.56 2.19
CA GLN A 379 17.79 -19.98 3.36
C GLN A 379 18.01 -18.47 3.21
N LYS A 380 18.10 -17.94 1.99
CA LYS A 380 18.38 -16.50 1.75
C LYS A 380 17.19 -15.59 2.09
N LEU A 381 15.97 -16.04 1.81
CA LEU A 381 14.73 -15.29 2.10
C LEU A 381 14.30 -15.41 3.57
N SER A 382 14.64 -16.53 4.23
CA SER A 382 14.48 -16.70 5.68
C SER A 382 15.28 -15.67 6.51
N HIS A 383 16.16 -14.88 5.88
CA HIS A 383 17.05 -13.91 6.51
C HIS A 383 16.89 -12.49 5.93
N ALA A 384 15.78 -12.10 5.33
CA ALA A 384 15.57 -10.67 5.05
C ALA A 384 15.16 -9.95 6.36
N PRO A 385 15.87 -8.88 6.79
CA PRO A 385 15.46 -8.12 7.97
C PRO A 385 14.16 -7.36 7.69
N SER A 386 13.45 -6.91 8.74
CA SER A 386 12.29 -6.04 8.53
C SER A 386 12.73 -4.68 7.99
N PHE A 387 12.09 -4.20 6.93
CA PHE A 387 12.45 -2.92 6.33
C PHE A 387 11.24 -2.13 5.83
N VAL A 388 11.48 -0.85 5.56
CA VAL A 388 10.63 0.02 4.75
C VAL A 388 11.38 0.35 3.47
N GLU A 389 10.77 0.06 2.33
CA GLU A 389 11.30 0.41 1.01
C GLU A 389 10.72 1.76 0.58
N THR A 390 11.58 2.63 0.06
CA THR A 390 11.19 3.87 -0.61
C THR A 390 11.61 3.76 -2.06
N ASP A 391 10.62 3.75 -2.96
CA ASP A 391 10.82 3.74 -4.41
C ASP A 391 10.29 5.06 -5.00
N LEU A 392 11.22 5.89 -5.49
CA LEU A 392 10.90 7.21 -6.02
C LEU A 392 10.58 7.19 -7.53
N ALA A 393 10.54 6.02 -8.17
CA ALA A 393 10.40 5.93 -9.63
C ALA A 393 9.05 6.48 -10.13
N MET A 394 7.98 6.22 -9.38
CA MET A 394 6.61 6.59 -9.77
C MET A 394 6.28 8.04 -9.40
N GLU A 395 6.23 8.33 -8.10
CA GLU A 395 5.71 9.60 -7.58
C GLU A 395 6.84 10.61 -7.29
N GLY A 396 8.09 10.14 -7.16
CA GLY A 396 9.23 11.03 -6.90
C GLY A 396 9.30 11.58 -5.48
N PHE A 397 8.47 11.08 -4.57
CA PHE A 397 8.52 11.36 -3.13
C PHE A 397 8.18 10.09 -2.35
N GLY A 398 8.48 10.12 -1.06
CA GLY A 398 8.29 8.98 -0.17
C GLY A 398 9.03 9.26 1.14
N CYS A 399 8.30 9.33 2.24
CA CYS A 399 8.88 9.64 3.54
C CYS A 399 8.12 9.03 4.72
N LEU A 400 8.86 8.93 5.83
CA LEU A 400 8.34 8.68 7.17
C LEU A 400 8.29 10.03 7.90
N PHE A 401 7.09 10.53 8.17
CA PHE A 401 6.88 11.77 8.89
C PHE A 401 6.60 11.49 10.37
N ILE A 402 7.44 12.00 11.26
CA ILE A 402 7.39 11.78 12.71
C ILE A 402 6.94 13.08 13.38
N PRO A 403 5.64 13.23 13.72
CA PRO A 403 5.13 14.43 14.38
C PRO A 403 5.55 14.46 15.87
N SER A 404 5.70 15.66 16.42
CA SER A 404 5.88 15.88 17.85
C SER A 404 7.00 15.03 18.47
N LEU A 405 8.18 15.09 17.88
CA LEU A 405 9.41 14.44 18.35
C LEU A 405 9.78 14.85 19.78
N ALA A 406 9.51 16.10 20.12
CA ALA A 406 9.61 16.65 21.47
C ALA A 406 8.29 17.39 21.78
N PRO A 407 7.28 16.68 22.31
CA PRO A 407 5.98 17.27 22.56
C PRO A 407 6.08 18.28 23.71
N MET A 408 5.89 19.56 23.37
CA MET A 408 5.70 20.63 24.34
C MET A 408 4.20 20.77 24.60
N PHE A 409 3.79 21.00 25.86
CA PHE A 409 2.39 21.24 26.24
C PHE A 409 1.42 20.05 26.24
N SER A 410 1.89 18.81 26.48
CA SER A 410 0.97 17.69 26.76
C SER A 410 0.53 17.69 28.22
N SER A 411 -0.78 17.72 28.50
CA SER A 411 -1.31 17.56 29.87
C SER A 411 -0.97 16.22 30.51
N ASN A 412 -0.65 15.21 29.69
CA ASN A 412 -0.49 13.81 30.11
C ASN A 412 0.95 13.29 29.98
N ARG A 413 1.89 14.07 29.45
CA ARG A 413 3.29 13.64 29.22
C ARG A 413 4.25 14.71 29.70
N THR A 414 5.32 14.29 30.38
CA THR A 414 6.39 15.20 30.82
C THR A 414 7.08 15.83 29.62
N GLU A 415 7.36 17.13 29.71
CA GLU A 415 7.97 17.91 28.63
C GLU A 415 9.34 17.35 28.25
N ARG A 416 9.58 17.20 26.94
CA ARG A 416 10.88 16.83 26.38
C ARG A 416 11.51 18.08 25.78
N VAL A 417 12.70 18.45 26.27
CA VAL A 417 13.43 19.63 25.76
C VAL A 417 14.24 19.22 24.54
N PHE A 418 14.13 19.99 23.44
CA PHE A 418 14.90 19.77 22.22
C PHE A 418 15.75 21.01 21.85
N PRO A 419 17.02 20.84 21.44
CA PRO A 419 17.76 19.58 21.38
C PRO A 419 18.21 19.17 22.78
N ALA A 420 18.56 17.89 22.96
CA ALA A 420 19.13 17.42 24.22
C ALA A 420 20.49 18.09 24.48
N LEU A 421 20.71 18.56 25.71
CA LEU A 421 21.91 19.32 26.09
C LEU A 421 23.20 18.48 26.03
N ASN A 422 23.08 17.17 26.21
CA ASN A 422 24.22 16.26 26.27
C ASN A 422 24.69 15.76 24.89
N GLY A 423 23.88 15.97 23.85
CA GLY A 423 24.13 15.44 22.50
C GLY A 423 22.99 14.58 21.99
N LEU A 424 23.12 14.13 20.75
CA LEU A 424 22.13 13.36 20.00
C LEU A 424 22.85 12.30 19.17
N SER A 425 22.31 11.09 19.11
CA SER A 425 22.80 10.03 18.23
C SER A 425 21.67 9.51 17.33
N PHE A 426 21.91 9.52 16.02
CA PHE A 426 21.06 8.90 15.02
C PHE A 426 21.72 7.60 14.53
N SER A 427 20.98 6.49 14.51
CA SER A 427 21.49 5.19 14.06
C SER A 427 20.46 4.52 13.17
N THR A 428 20.87 4.05 12.00
CA THR A 428 19.97 3.34 11.06
C THR A 428 20.72 2.29 10.24
N TRP A 429 19.98 1.27 9.81
CA TRP A 429 20.42 0.31 8.81
C TRP A 429 19.88 0.72 7.45
N LEU A 430 20.78 0.90 6.49
CA LEU A 430 20.49 1.37 5.14
C LEU A 430 20.88 0.30 4.11
N HIS A 431 20.01 0.03 3.17
CA HIS A 431 20.29 -0.79 2.00
C HIS A 431 19.86 -0.03 0.76
N ILE A 432 20.76 0.11 -0.23
CA ILE A 432 20.51 0.94 -1.41
C ILE A 432 20.39 0.01 -2.62
N ASP A 433 19.19 -0.07 -3.19
CA ASP A 433 18.95 -0.84 -4.41
C ASP A 433 19.48 -0.07 -5.63
N ALA A 434 19.18 1.22 -5.73
CA ALA A 434 19.60 2.05 -6.85
C ALA A 434 19.82 3.50 -6.40
N PHE A 435 20.94 4.09 -6.82
CA PHE A 435 21.18 5.53 -6.68
C PHE A 435 20.52 6.31 -7.81
N SER A 436 20.21 7.58 -7.56
CA SER A 436 19.89 8.55 -8.61
C SER A 436 21.08 8.79 -9.54
N ASP A 437 20.82 9.17 -10.79
CA ASP A 437 21.83 9.63 -11.73
C ASP A 437 22.08 11.13 -11.52
N LYS A 438 23.35 11.49 -11.29
CA LYS A 438 23.78 12.85 -11.00
C LYS A 438 23.46 13.91 -12.07
N LYS A 439 23.16 13.50 -13.32
CA LYS A 439 22.81 14.41 -14.42
C LYS A 439 21.33 14.37 -14.76
N LEU A 440 20.73 13.17 -14.80
CA LEU A 440 19.36 12.99 -15.28
C LEU A 440 18.33 13.27 -14.18
N ASP A 441 18.49 12.65 -13.02
CA ASP A 441 17.49 12.62 -11.94
C ASP A 441 18.13 12.76 -10.56
N ALA A 442 19.12 13.65 -10.46
CA ALA A 442 19.86 13.93 -9.24
C ALA A 442 18.91 14.21 -8.07
N HIS A 443 18.90 13.28 -7.12
CA HIS A 443 17.97 13.26 -5.99
C HIS A 443 18.71 12.79 -4.74
N PRO A 444 18.85 13.63 -3.69
CA PRO A 444 19.55 13.25 -2.47
C PRO A 444 18.75 12.22 -1.67
N LEU A 445 19.45 11.26 -1.07
CA LEU A 445 18.86 10.31 -0.14
C LEU A 445 18.83 10.95 1.25
N ARG A 446 17.63 11.27 1.74
CA ARG A 446 17.43 12.03 2.98
C ARG A 446 17.26 11.07 4.16
N LEU A 447 18.31 10.95 4.99
CA LEU A 447 18.33 10.03 6.12
C LEU A 447 17.58 10.59 7.34
N LEU A 448 17.72 11.89 7.61
CA LEU A 448 16.98 12.55 8.69
C LEU A 448 16.95 14.06 8.48
N THR A 449 15.78 14.66 8.58
CA THR A 449 15.58 16.11 8.68
C THR A 449 14.75 16.40 9.92
N ILE A 450 15.26 17.19 10.86
CA ILE A 450 14.50 17.66 12.03
C ILE A 450 14.05 19.09 11.78
N THR A 451 12.76 19.35 11.99
CA THR A 451 12.13 20.66 11.77
C THR A 451 11.48 21.20 13.03
N ARG A 452 11.45 22.53 13.14
CA ARG A 452 10.73 23.28 14.16
C ARG A 452 9.61 24.06 13.49
N THR A 453 8.40 23.91 14.00
CA THR A 453 7.31 24.82 13.66
C THR A 453 7.43 26.05 14.56
N VAL A 454 7.68 27.21 13.97
CA VAL A 454 7.90 28.45 14.72
C VAL A 454 7.01 29.59 14.26
N THR A 455 6.74 30.52 15.17
CA THR A 455 6.14 31.82 14.87
C THR A 455 7.09 32.93 15.27
N TRP A 456 7.35 33.85 14.35
CA TRP A 456 8.19 35.02 14.58
C TRP A 456 7.41 36.12 15.30
N GLN A 457 8.08 36.84 16.20
CA GLN A 457 7.48 37.97 16.93
C GLN A 457 7.53 39.31 16.16
N ASP A 458 8.10 39.33 14.96
CA ASP A 458 8.27 40.57 14.17
C ASP A 458 7.01 40.91 13.34
N ASP A 459 6.42 42.08 13.59
CA ASP A 459 5.24 42.63 12.90
C ASP A 459 5.40 42.72 11.37
N ARG A 460 6.64 42.73 10.86
CA ARG A 460 6.92 42.82 9.42
C ARG A 460 6.71 41.50 8.66
N ARG A 461 6.69 40.35 9.36
CA ARG A 461 6.41 39.04 8.77
C ARG A 461 5.10 38.49 9.32
N LYS A 462 3.97 39.05 8.88
CA LYS A 462 2.61 38.47 9.07
C LYS A 462 2.42 37.17 8.27
N LEU A 463 3.37 36.23 8.33
CA LEU A 463 3.16 34.86 7.89
C LEU A 463 2.82 34.02 9.12
N GLY A 464 1.88 33.09 8.94
CA GLY A 464 1.54 32.09 9.96
C GLY A 464 2.73 31.20 10.35
N PRO A 465 2.50 30.15 11.16
CA PRO A 465 3.56 29.24 11.58
C PRO A 465 4.34 28.70 10.37
N CYS A 466 5.67 28.77 10.44
CA CYS A 466 6.59 28.30 9.40
C CYS A 466 7.43 27.11 9.91
N HIS A 467 7.95 26.30 8.99
CA HIS A 467 8.77 25.15 9.32
C HIS A 467 10.24 25.44 9.04
N LEU A 468 11.06 25.48 10.09
CA LEU A 468 12.51 25.65 9.99
C LEU A 468 13.19 24.30 10.15
N ALA A 469 13.99 23.87 9.19
CA ALA A 469 14.93 22.76 9.42
C ALA A 469 16.05 23.21 10.34
N CYS A 470 16.47 22.35 11.27
CA CYS A 470 17.53 22.63 12.25
C CYS A 470 18.58 21.50 12.35
N LEU A 471 18.30 20.34 11.74
CA LEU A 471 19.26 19.28 11.48
C LEU A 471 18.88 18.62 10.16
N THR A 472 19.85 18.42 9.28
CA THR A 472 19.66 17.72 7.99
C THR A 472 20.83 16.76 7.75
N ILE A 473 20.52 15.50 7.51
CA ILE A 473 21.46 14.42 7.20
C ILE A 473 21.05 13.78 5.88
N GLN A 474 21.90 13.86 4.86
CA GLN A 474 21.61 13.40 3.50
C GLN A 474 22.83 12.73 2.87
N ILE A 475 22.61 11.77 1.96
CA ILE A 475 23.65 11.27 1.06
C ILE A 475 23.52 12.01 -0.27
N SER A 476 24.62 12.60 -0.70
CA SER A 476 24.72 13.38 -1.93
C SER A 476 24.45 12.51 -3.17
N PRO A 477 23.65 12.98 -4.15
CA PRO A 477 23.52 12.32 -5.44
C PRO A 477 24.76 12.51 -6.33
N MET A 478 25.65 13.45 -5.99
CA MET A 478 26.78 13.84 -6.84
C MET A 478 27.98 12.91 -6.67
N ASP A 479 28.35 12.63 -5.43
CA ASP A 479 29.53 11.86 -5.06
C ASP A 479 29.28 10.83 -3.95
N ARG A 480 28.02 10.65 -3.51
CA ARG A 480 27.64 9.71 -2.44
C ARG A 480 28.27 10.02 -1.08
N SER A 481 28.75 11.25 -0.87
CA SER A 481 29.18 11.73 0.44
C SER A 481 27.99 11.92 1.38
N LEU A 482 28.21 11.70 2.69
CA LEU A 482 27.26 12.07 3.74
C LEU A 482 27.43 13.56 4.07
N LEU A 483 26.32 14.29 3.93
CA LEU A 483 26.20 15.70 4.23
C LEU A 483 25.42 15.86 5.54
N ILE A 484 25.98 16.60 6.49
CA ILE A 484 25.35 16.88 7.78
C ILE A 484 25.36 18.40 7.97
N SER A 485 24.19 19.00 8.19
CA SER A 485 24.03 20.43 8.47
C SER A 485 23.17 20.66 9.71
N THR A 486 23.61 21.55 10.60
CA THR A 486 22.87 22.07 11.76
C THR A 486 22.39 23.50 11.53
N ASP A 487 22.48 24.01 10.30
CA ASP A 487 22.04 25.36 9.97
C ASP A 487 20.53 25.48 9.83
N GLU A 488 19.99 26.59 10.36
CA GLU A 488 18.55 26.84 10.35
C GLU A 488 18.11 27.44 8.99
N HIS A 489 17.14 26.81 8.33
CA HIS A 489 16.63 27.28 7.03
C HIS A 489 15.14 26.97 6.83
N GLU A 490 14.46 27.78 6.03
CA GLU A 490 13.01 27.75 5.80
C GLU A 490 12.54 26.68 4.79
N ASN A 491 13.49 25.91 4.21
CA ASN A 491 13.21 24.88 3.19
C ASN A 491 13.52 23.45 3.69
N PRO A 492 12.70 22.84 4.56
CA PRO A 492 12.97 21.50 5.07
C PRO A 492 13.21 20.44 4.00
N GLY A 493 14.35 19.75 4.12
CA GLY A 493 14.71 18.66 3.21
C GLY A 493 15.20 19.15 1.85
N SER A 494 15.56 20.42 1.69
CA SER A 494 16.23 20.91 0.50
C SER A 494 17.52 20.14 0.18
N ASP A 495 17.96 20.24 -1.07
CA ASP A 495 19.20 19.61 -1.52
C ASP A 495 20.41 20.40 -0.99
N LEU A 496 21.12 19.81 -0.02
CA LEU A 496 22.25 20.46 0.63
C LEU A 496 23.38 20.81 -0.36
N GLU A 497 23.51 20.10 -1.48
CA GLU A 497 24.51 20.43 -2.51
C GLU A 497 24.27 21.78 -3.18
N LYS A 498 23.02 22.27 -3.15
CA LYS A 498 22.63 23.54 -3.77
C LYS A 498 22.56 24.69 -2.78
N GLU A 499 22.16 24.39 -1.55
CA GLU A 499 21.88 25.41 -0.55
C GLU A 499 23.04 25.68 0.41
N THR A 500 23.94 24.70 0.62
CA THR A 500 24.97 24.77 1.66
C THR A 500 26.38 24.72 1.09
N LYS A 501 27.25 25.57 1.63
CA LYS A 501 28.70 25.50 1.36
C LYS A 501 29.36 24.56 2.37
N PHE A 502 30.21 23.67 1.88
CA PHE A 502 30.96 22.71 2.70
C PHE A 502 32.47 22.90 2.55
N PRO A 503 33.26 22.74 3.62
CA PRO A 503 32.84 22.67 5.03
C PRO A 503 32.48 24.07 5.59
N SER A 504 31.65 24.12 6.62
CA SER A 504 31.36 25.33 7.41
C SER A 504 31.25 24.99 8.90
N GLU A 505 31.14 25.99 9.78
CA GLU A 505 30.97 25.74 11.23
C GLU A 505 29.70 24.95 11.56
N LYS A 506 28.68 25.01 10.69
CA LYS A 506 27.39 24.35 10.84
C LYS A 506 27.13 23.25 9.80
N ALA A 507 28.11 22.93 8.95
CA ALA A 507 27.92 21.92 7.92
C ALA A 507 29.21 21.16 7.58
N ILE A 508 29.13 19.83 7.55
CA ILE A 508 30.26 18.96 7.23
C ILE A 508 29.93 17.98 6.10
N ARG A 509 30.97 17.56 5.38
CA ARG A 509 30.93 16.55 4.33
C ARG A 509 31.86 15.39 4.71
N VAL A 510 31.35 14.17 4.61
CA VAL A 510 32.10 12.95 4.88
C VAL A 510 32.04 12.05 3.66
N ALA A 511 33.19 11.76 3.06
CA ALA A 511 33.27 10.89 1.90
C ALA A 511 32.93 9.44 2.28
N LEU A 512 31.86 8.89 1.70
CA LEU A 512 31.39 7.51 1.94
C LEU A 512 31.30 6.67 0.65
N ALA A 513 31.68 7.21 -0.51
CA ALA A 513 31.53 6.57 -1.81
C ALA A 513 32.16 5.17 -1.90
N ASP A 514 33.33 5.00 -1.29
CA ASP A 514 34.08 3.73 -1.29
C ASP A 514 33.65 2.78 -0.18
N ILE A 515 32.80 3.25 0.74
CA ILE A 515 32.38 2.51 1.93
C ILE A 515 30.97 1.94 1.75
N ILE A 516 30.04 2.74 1.22
CA ILE A 516 28.65 2.32 0.99
C ILE A 516 28.57 1.58 -0.35
N ARG A 517 28.25 0.29 -0.29
CA ARG A 517 28.03 -0.54 -1.47
C ARG A 517 26.54 -0.71 -1.75
N PRO A 518 26.06 -0.52 -3.00
CA PRO A 518 24.72 -0.90 -3.38
C PRO A 518 24.47 -2.39 -3.12
N MET A 519 23.20 -2.75 -2.89
CA MET A 519 22.76 -4.12 -2.63
C MET A 519 23.27 -4.75 -1.32
N GLU A 520 23.94 -4.00 -0.45
CA GLU A 520 24.41 -4.46 0.87
C GLU A 520 23.79 -3.64 2.01
N TRP A 521 23.51 -4.29 3.15
CA TRP A 521 23.09 -3.62 4.36
C TRP A 521 24.29 -2.93 5.02
N THR A 522 24.18 -1.62 5.21
CA THR A 522 25.18 -0.78 5.84
C THR A 522 24.60 -0.13 7.08
N HIS A 523 25.28 -0.25 8.22
CA HIS A 523 24.91 0.45 9.45
C HIS A 523 25.56 1.83 9.45
N ILE A 524 24.77 2.89 9.63
CA ILE A 524 25.24 4.27 9.73
C ILE A 524 24.82 4.81 11.09
N CYS A 525 25.78 5.34 11.85
CA CYS A 525 25.50 6.06 13.09
C CYS A 525 26.20 7.43 13.09
N VAL A 526 25.43 8.48 13.36
CA VAL A 526 25.90 9.86 13.48
C VAL A 526 25.72 10.30 14.93
N VAL A 527 26.82 10.62 15.59
CA VAL A 527 26.86 11.12 16.97
C VAL A 527 27.16 12.62 16.95
N LEU A 528 26.21 13.42 17.40
CA LEU A 528 26.27 14.88 17.47
C LEU A 528 26.43 15.34 18.91
N SER A 529 27.46 16.15 19.13
CA SER A 529 27.72 16.87 20.39
C SER A 529 28.34 18.23 20.02
N ARG A 530 29.44 18.63 20.65
CA ARG A 530 30.28 19.75 20.17
C ARG A 530 31.07 19.42 18.89
N SER A 531 31.00 18.17 18.45
CA SER A 531 31.56 17.63 17.22
C SER A 531 30.58 16.63 16.62
N ALA A 532 30.76 16.29 15.34
CA ALA A 532 30.01 15.26 14.66
C ALA A 532 30.95 14.09 14.33
N SER A 533 30.69 12.95 14.98
CA SER A 533 31.36 11.68 14.71
C SER A 533 30.46 10.78 13.88
N VAL A 534 30.99 10.26 12.77
CA VAL A 534 30.29 9.36 11.84
C VAL A 534 30.90 7.99 11.92
N TYR A 535 30.07 6.99 12.19
CA TYR A 535 30.40 5.59 12.26
C TYR A 535 29.71 4.84 11.13
N VAL A 536 30.43 3.92 10.50
CA VAL A 536 29.89 3.00 9.50
C VAL A 536 30.27 1.58 9.90
N ASN A 537 29.30 0.67 9.93
CA ASN A 537 29.50 -0.73 10.30
C ASN A 537 30.26 -0.90 11.64
N GLY A 538 29.88 -0.12 12.65
CA GLY A 538 30.50 -0.14 13.98
C GLY A 538 31.87 0.55 14.09
N ARG A 539 32.44 1.10 13.01
CA ARG A 539 33.77 1.74 13.01
C ARG A 539 33.66 3.24 12.74
N MET A 540 34.44 4.04 13.46
CA MET A 540 34.50 5.49 13.23
C MET A 540 35.18 5.79 11.90
N VAL A 541 34.52 6.55 11.03
CA VAL A 541 35.03 6.97 9.71
C VAL A 541 35.49 8.42 9.74
N SER A 542 34.80 9.29 10.49
CA SER A 542 35.11 10.72 10.55
C SER A 542 34.73 11.29 11.92
N ASN A 543 35.49 12.27 12.39
CA ASN A 543 35.14 13.12 13.51
C ASN A 543 35.53 14.56 13.16
N GLN A 544 34.55 15.45 13.00
CA GLN A 544 34.75 16.83 12.57
C GLN A 544 34.06 17.79 13.53
N ARG A 545 34.64 18.99 13.70
CA ARG A 545 34.01 20.05 14.48
C ARG A 545 32.74 20.51 13.76
N LEU A 546 31.63 20.54 14.49
CA LEU A 546 30.32 20.97 14.00
C LEU A 546 29.60 21.65 15.16
N GLN A 547 29.09 22.86 14.94
CA GLN A 547 28.30 23.56 15.93
C GLN A 547 27.02 22.76 16.21
N TYR A 548 26.76 22.50 17.47
CA TYR A 548 25.55 21.80 17.90
C TYR A 548 24.29 22.63 17.60
N ILE A 549 23.16 21.95 17.50
CA ILE A 549 21.86 22.55 17.22
C ILE A 549 21.56 23.62 18.30
N VAL A 550 21.19 24.83 17.87
CA VAL A 550 20.87 25.94 18.79
C VAL A 550 19.55 25.65 19.49
N GLN A 551 19.45 25.87 20.80
CA GLN A 551 18.23 25.58 21.56
C GLN A 551 17.05 26.47 21.18
N THR A 552 17.31 27.76 20.96
CA THR A 552 16.29 28.74 20.54
C THR A 552 16.33 28.94 19.03
N ALA A 553 15.17 28.83 18.38
CA ALA A 553 15.06 29.10 16.95
C ALA A 553 15.28 30.59 16.66
N GLY A 554 16.00 30.88 15.58
CA GLY A 554 16.23 32.25 15.09
C GLY A 554 17.50 32.95 15.56
N GLY A 555 18.37 32.27 16.33
CA GLY A 555 19.77 32.65 16.60
C GLY A 555 20.09 34.16 16.77
N ALA A 556 20.30 34.57 18.03
CA ALA A 556 20.60 35.93 18.56
C ALA A 556 19.39 36.67 19.18
N ALA A 557 19.64 37.34 20.31
CA ALA A 557 18.66 37.79 21.31
C ALA A 557 17.59 38.79 20.83
N THR A 558 17.67 39.30 19.59
CA THR A 558 16.76 40.32 19.06
C THR A 558 15.65 39.76 18.16
N GLN A 559 15.66 38.46 17.81
CA GLN A 559 14.65 37.83 16.93
C GLN A 559 14.26 36.42 17.42
N LEU A 560 13.83 36.29 18.67
CA LEU A 560 13.41 35.00 19.22
C LEU A 560 12.10 34.52 18.58
N ALA A 561 12.14 33.35 17.92
CA ALA A 561 10.93 32.69 17.43
C ALA A 561 10.36 31.74 18.49
N HIS A 562 9.04 31.77 18.69
CA HIS A 562 8.38 30.82 19.57
C HIS A 562 8.27 29.46 18.87
N THR A 563 8.89 28.42 19.43
CA THR A 563 8.81 27.05 18.89
C THR A 563 7.56 26.36 19.43
N HIS A 564 6.70 25.91 18.53
CA HIS A 564 5.46 25.21 18.89
C HIS A 564 5.66 23.70 18.95
N VAL A 565 6.32 23.13 17.93
CA VAL A 565 6.49 21.68 17.77
C VAL A 565 7.81 21.37 17.07
N VAL A 566 8.44 20.26 17.46
CA VAL A 566 9.57 19.67 16.76
C VAL A 566 9.12 18.40 16.04
N ASN A 567 9.39 18.28 14.76
CA ASN A 567 9.05 17.10 13.94
C ASN A 567 10.32 16.52 13.32
N ALA A 568 10.26 15.28 12.85
CA ALA A 568 11.30 14.69 12.01
C ALA A 568 10.73 14.08 10.73
N VAL A 569 11.58 14.02 9.71
CA VAL A 569 11.27 13.42 8.42
C VAL A 569 12.43 12.54 8.00
N ILE A 570 12.13 11.32 7.57
CA ILE A 570 13.08 10.43 6.91
C ILE A 570 12.59 10.22 5.49
N GLY A 571 13.37 10.56 4.48
CA GLY A 571 12.97 10.50 3.06
C GLY A 571 12.55 11.83 2.45
N THR A 572 11.88 11.77 1.29
CA THR A 572 11.55 12.92 0.45
C THR A 572 10.10 13.37 0.69
N LEU A 573 9.93 14.62 1.12
CA LEU A 573 8.61 15.23 1.34
C LEU A 573 7.81 15.37 0.03
N PRO A 574 6.46 15.33 0.09
CA PRO A 574 5.59 15.55 -1.08
C PRO A 574 5.82 16.89 -1.80
N SER A 575 6.20 17.94 -1.06
CA SER A 575 6.54 19.25 -1.63
C SER A 575 7.81 19.23 -2.49
N LEU A 576 8.66 18.22 -2.33
CA LEU A 576 9.92 18.03 -3.04
C LEU A 576 9.84 16.94 -4.12
N ARG A 577 8.62 16.57 -4.52
CA ARG A 577 8.37 15.49 -5.47
C ARG A 577 9.12 15.69 -6.78
N ARG A 578 9.90 14.68 -7.18
CA ARG A 578 10.57 14.61 -8.47
C ARG A 578 10.87 13.14 -8.79
N PRO A 579 10.31 12.56 -9.87
CA PRO A 579 10.57 11.18 -10.23
C PRO A 579 12.07 10.90 -10.32
N SER A 580 12.50 9.80 -9.70
CA SER A 580 13.90 9.43 -9.62
C SER A 580 14.02 7.91 -9.51
N ARG A 581 15.04 7.33 -10.14
CA ARG A 581 15.36 5.90 -10.02
C ARG A 581 15.87 5.51 -8.61
N LEU A 582 16.03 6.47 -7.70
CA LEU A 582 16.49 6.24 -6.34
C LEU A 582 15.53 5.27 -5.61
N ARG A 583 16.07 4.12 -5.23
CA ARG A 583 15.38 3.10 -4.43
C ARG A 583 16.27 2.66 -3.28
N TYR A 584 15.74 2.71 -2.06
CA TYR A 584 16.47 2.30 -0.86
C TYR A 584 15.53 1.73 0.19
N ARG A 585 16.10 1.01 1.14
CA ARG A 585 15.42 0.36 2.25
C ARG A 585 16.05 0.81 3.56
N LEU A 586 15.20 1.02 4.56
CA LEU A 586 15.60 1.29 5.93
C LEU A 586 15.07 0.19 6.84
N ALA A 587 15.95 -0.40 7.64
CA ALA A 587 15.53 -1.29 8.73
C ALA A 587 15.48 -0.49 10.04
N SER A 588 15.88 -1.10 11.15
CA SER A 588 15.75 -0.49 12.48
C SER A 588 16.48 0.86 12.57
N THR A 589 15.72 1.88 12.96
CA THR A 589 16.15 3.28 13.02
C THR A 589 15.88 3.85 14.41
N PHE A 590 16.92 4.44 15.01
CA PHE A 590 16.93 4.95 16.37
C PHE A 590 17.37 6.41 16.40
N LEU A 591 16.71 7.19 17.27
CA LEU A 591 17.18 8.51 17.68
C LEU A 591 17.29 8.55 19.20
N ILE A 592 18.47 8.92 19.70
CA ILE A 592 18.84 8.80 21.11
C ILE A 592 19.41 10.15 21.59
N GLU A 593 18.94 10.64 22.73
CA GLU A 593 19.36 11.90 23.37
C GLU A 593 20.62 11.74 24.23
N GLU A 594 21.60 11.03 23.69
CA GLU A 594 22.88 10.80 24.32
C GLU A 594 23.94 10.55 23.23
N PRO A 595 25.16 11.06 23.39
CA PRO A 595 26.25 10.69 22.51
C PRO A 595 26.68 9.25 22.79
N LEU A 596 26.39 8.33 21.86
CA LEU A 596 26.72 6.91 22.05
C LEU A 596 28.23 6.68 22.04
N SER A 597 28.70 5.79 22.92
CA SER A 597 30.09 5.36 22.94
C SER A 597 30.40 4.43 21.75
N PRO A 598 31.67 4.37 21.30
CA PRO A 598 32.09 3.42 20.27
C PRO A 598 31.72 1.96 20.59
N GLU A 599 31.76 1.57 21.86
CA GLU A 599 31.41 0.23 22.34
C GLU A 599 29.93 -0.07 22.12
N VAL A 600 29.04 0.86 22.48
CA VAL A 600 27.59 0.70 22.26
C VAL A 600 27.27 0.63 20.77
N ILE A 601 27.93 1.45 19.94
CA ILE A 601 27.74 1.44 18.49
C ILE A 601 28.19 0.10 17.88
N ARG A 602 29.32 -0.46 18.33
CA ARG A 602 29.76 -1.80 17.91
C ARG A 602 28.77 -2.88 18.33
N SER A 603 28.21 -2.79 19.54
CA SER A 603 27.16 -3.71 20.00
C SER A 603 25.90 -3.63 19.14
N ILE A 604 25.44 -2.41 18.80
CA ILE A 604 24.28 -2.20 17.90
C ILE A 604 24.57 -2.80 16.51
N TYR A 605 25.77 -2.60 15.96
CA TYR A 605 26.17 -3.22 14.69
C TYR A 605 26.16 -4.76 14.78
N GLY A 606 26.61 -5.32 15.91
CA GLY A 606 26.59 -6.76 16.17
C GLY A 606 25.19 -7.38 16.16
N LEU A 607 24.14 -6.59 16.41
CA LEU A 607 22.76 -7.07 16.37
C LEU A 607 22.25 -7.40 14.96
N GLN A 608 22.95 -6.95 13.92
CA GLN A 608 22.55 -7.10 12.52
C GLN A 608 21.24 -6.36 12.19
N PRO A 609 20.87 -6.18 10.90
CA PRO A 609 19.65 -5.45 10.54
C PRO A 609 18.36 -6.16 10.98
N HIS A 610 18.41 -7.44 11.36
CA HIS A 610 17.26 -8.26 11.78
C HIS A 610 16.71 -7.88 13.16
N TYR A 611 17.48 -7.13 13.92
CA TYR A 611 17.08 -6.75 15.26
C TYR A 611 15.93 -5.73 15.24
N ILE A 612 14.79 -6.10 15.82
CA ILE A 612 13.55 -5.30 15.85
C ILE A 612 13.23 -4.70 17.23
N GLY A 613 14.09 -4.94 18.23
CA GLY A 613 13.86 -4.53 19.61
C GLY A 613 14.20 -3.05 19.90
N SER A 614 14.02 -2.65 21.17
CA SER A 614 14.19 -1.27 21.67
C SER A 614 15.50 -1.01 22.43
N LEU A 615 16.47 -1.91 22.28
CA LEU A 615 17.80 -1.92 22.92
C LEU A 615 17.78 -2.17 24.44
N GLN A 616 16.64 -2.59 24.99
CA GLN A 616 16.46 -2.78 26.44
C GLN A 616 16.91 -4.14 26.98
N THR A 617 17.17 -5.12 26.11
CA THR A 617 17.53 -6.51 26.49
C THR A 617 18.81 -7.00 25.84
N VAL A 618 19.61 -6.08 25.29
CA VAL A 618 20.78 -6.38 24.45
C VAL A 618 22.09 -6.34 25.21
N GLY A 619 22.14 -5.62 26.33
CA GLY A 619 23.33 -5.52 27.16
C GLY A 619 23.74 -6.86 27.78
N PRO A 620 24.94 -6.93 28.37
CA PRO A 620 25.37 -8.09 29.16
C PRO A 620 24.32 -8.42 30.21
N ASP A 621 24.02 -9.71 30.39
CA ASP A 621 22.94 -10.21 31.28
C ASP A 621 21.52 -9.71 30.93
N LYS A 622 21.27 -9.40 29.65
CA LYS A 622 19.99 -8.86 29.15
C LYS A 622 19.60 -7.52 29.77
N THR A 623 20.58 -6.71 30.14
CA THR A 623 20.42 -5.34 30.62
C THR A 623 20.15 -4.36 29.46
N PRO A 624 19.66 -3.15 29.74
CA PRO A 624 19.50 -2.13 28.71
C PRO A 624 20.86 -1.64 28.20
N LEU A 625 21.03 -1.63 26.88
CA LEU A 625 22.24 -1.09 26.24
C LEU A 625 22.25 0.45 26.25
N VAL A 626 21.06 1.05 26.21
CA VAL A 626 20.81 2.50 26.30
C VAL A 626 19.64 2.71 27.24
N GLN A 627 19.74 3.70 28.12
CA GLN A 627 18.65 4.06 29.03
C GLN A 627 17.37 4.40 28.26
N GLU A 628 16.27 3.77 28.65
CA GLU A 628 15.00 3.80 27.93
C GLU A 628 14.44 5.24 27.75
N GLU A 629 14.62 6.10 28.75
CA GLU A 629 14.25 7.52 28.74
C GLU A 629 14.97 8.36 27.67
N LYS A 630 16.20 7.97 27.29
CA LYS A 630 17.02 8.65 26.28
C LYS A 630 16.63 8.31 24.86
N ILE A 631 15.92 7.20 24.64
CA ILE A 631 15.47 6.80 23.30
C ILE A 631 14.24 7.63 22.93
N VAL A 632 14.38 8.51 21.93
CA VAL A 632 13.31 9.36 21.41
C VAL A 632 12.34 8.52 20.59
N PHE A 633 12.90 7.77 19.64
CA PHE A 633 12.15 6.80 18.86
C PHE A 633 12.99 5.58 18.51
N SER A 634 12.28 4.47 18.31
CA SER A 634 12.76 3.24 17.73
C SER A 634 11.73 2.77 16.70
N LEU A 635 12.09 2.84 15.41
CA LEU A 635 11.21 2.52 14.28
C LEU A 635 11.68 1.24 13.61
N SER A 636 10.74 0.31 13.38
CA SER A 636 10.97 -0.96 12.66
C SER A 636 9.80 -1.23 11.72
N GLY A 637 10.09 -1.81 10.55
CA GLY A 637 9.06 -2.22 9.57
C GLY A 637 8.09 -3.28 10.09
N MET A 638 8.43 -4.00 11.17
CA MET A 638 7.50 -4.95 11.81
C MET A 638 6.39 -4.27 12.61
N ALA A 639 6.67 -3.08 13.17
CA ALA A 639 5.77 -2.41 14.09
C ALA A 639 4.88 -1.43 13.32
N THR A 640 3.90 -1.95 12.56
CA THR A 640 2.97 -1.12 11.78
C THR A 640 1.53 -1.23 12.24
N SER A 641 0.77 -0.14 12.15
CA SER A 641 -0.67 -0.10 12.41
C SER A 641 -1.38 0.79 11.40
N GLU A 642 -2.64 0.50 11.12
CA GLU A 642 -3.50 1.37 10.31
C GLU A 642 -4.43 2.18 11.23
N MET A 643 -4.48 3.50 11.03
CA MET A 643 -5.33 4.41 11.80
C MET A 643 -5.74 5.63 10.96
N THR A 644 -6.82 6.30 11.35
CA THR A 644 -7.26 7.54 10.68
C THR A 644 -6.81 8.76 11.47
N LEU A 645 -6.85 9.96 10.86
CA LEU A 645 -6.62 11.20 11.61
C LEU A 645 -7.56 11.32 12.82
N ALA A 646 -8.81 10.85 12.72
CA ALA A 646 -9.74 10.78 13.86
C ALA A 646 -9.21 9.94 15.03
N LYS A 647 -8.66 8.75 14.73
CA LYS A 647 -8.03 7.90 15.76
C LYS A 647 -6.80 8.56 16.36
N ILE A 648 -5.97 9.25 15.56
CA ILE A 648 -4.80 9.99 16.06
C ILE A 648 -5.23 11.11 17.02
N ARG A 649 -6.25 11.90 16.66
CA ARG A 649 -6.80 12.95 17.54
C ARG A 649 -7.33 12.38 18.86
N ALA A 650 -7.93 11.20 18.83
CA ALA A 650 -8.52 10.57 20.01
C ALA A 650 -7.49 9.85 20.91
N LEU A 651 -6.52 9.14 20.33
CA LEU A 651 -5.57 8.28 21.05
C LEU A 651 -4.22 8.95 21.35
N HIS A 652 -3.85 9.97 20.59
CA HIS A 652 -2.57 10.67 20.72
C HIS A 652 -2.84 12.14 21.02
N ASN A 653 -2.63 13.04 20.06
CA ASN A 653 -2.86 14.47 20.22
C ASN A 653 -3.60 15.03 19.00
N LYS A 654 -4.51 15.99 19.25
CA LYS A 654 -5.17 16.76 18.19
C LYS A 654 -4.16 17.48 17.30
N MET A 655 -3.11 18.03 17.91
CA MET A 655 -2.04 18.75 17.20
C MET A 655 -1.30 17.85 16.19
N ASP A 656 -1.08 16.58 16.51
CA ASP A 656 -0.40 15.65 15.60
C ASP A 656 -1.20 15.44 14.30
N ALA A 657 -2.52 15.34 14.40
CA ALA A 657 -3.38 15.20 13.23
C ALA A 657 -3.42 16.48 12.38
N GLU A 658 -3.41 17.65 13.02
CA GLU A 658 -3.35 18.95 12.34
C GLU A 658 -2.02 19.15 11.60
N ILE A 659 -0.90 18.68 12.18
CA ILE A 659 0.42 18.72 11.54
C ILE A 659 0.48 17.77 10.34
N LEU A 660 -0.10 16.57 10.45
CA LEU A 660 -0.07 15.56 9.39
C LEU A 660 -0.94 15.92 8.19
N ALA A 661 -2.10 16.54 8.42
CA ALA A 661 -3.10 16.76 7.37
C ALA A 661 -2.57 17.50 6.12
N PRO A 662 -1.77 18.58 6.22
CA PRO A 662 -1.15 19.24 5.07
C PRO A 662 -0.25 18.33 4.23
N TYR A 663 0.56 17.47 4.87
CA TYR A 663 1.46 16.55 4.16
C TYR A 663 0.69 15.45 3.41
N LEU A 664 -0.52 15.12 3.89
CA LEU A 664 -1.42 14.14 3.28
C LEU A 664 -2.37 14.78 2.25
N GLY A 665 -2.44 16.11 2.17
CA GLY A 665 -3.40 16.84 1.33
C GLY A 665 -4.86 16.75 1.81
N ILE A 666 -5.11 16.18 2.98
CA ILE A 666 -6.47 15.97 3.53
C ILE A 666 -6.85 17.07 4.52
N SER A 667 -8.14 17.13 4.89
CA SER A 667 -8.60 18.06 5.92
C SER A 667 -8.11 17.57 7.28
N SER A 668 -7.76 18.49 8.19
CA SER A 668 -7.45 18.14 9.58
C SER A 668 -8.61 17.48 10.32
N ASN A 669 -9.85 17.68 9.83
CA ASN A 669 -11.07 17.06 10.32
C ASN A 669 -11.45 15.77 9.56
N ASP A 670 -10.60 15.27 8.66
CA ASP A 670 -10.86 14.01 7.96
C ASP A 670 -10.92 12.84 8.96
N ASN A 671 -11.86 11.93 8.72
CA ASN A 671 -12.14 10.79 9.58
C ASN A 671 -12.00 9.43 8.88
N SER A 672 -11.91 9.43 7.56
CA SER A 672 -12.08 8.23 6.74
C SER A 672 -10.79 7.75 6.10
N THR A 673 -9.79 8.61 5.93
CA THR A 673 -8.53 8.24 5.25
C THR A 673 -7.71 7.31 6.15
N PRO A 674 -7.50 6.03 5.74
CA PRO A 674 -6.61 5.14 6.47
C PRO A 674 -5.17 5.57 6.23
N LEU A 675 -4.41 5.69 7.32
CA LEU A 675 -2.99 6.02 7.33
C LEU A 675 -2.24 4.82 7.87
N ARG A 676 -1.18 4.43 7.17
CA ARG A 676 -0.25 3.43 7.68
C ARG A 676 0.81 4.13 8.53
N ILE A 677 0.93 3.68 9.77
CA ILE A 677 1.82 4.24 10.77
C ILE A 677 2.83 3.18 11.18
N MET A 678 4.11 3.53 11.16
CA MET A 678 5.14 2.80 11.90
C MET A 678 5.13 3.24 13.34
N LEU A 679 4.74 2.37 14.25
CA LEU A 679 4.68 2.65 15.67
C LEU A 679 6.09 2.82 16.24
N ASN A 680 6.26 3.83 17.09
CA ASN A 680 7.46 3.98 17.87
C ASN A 680 7.44 2.90 18.97
N THR A 681 8.36 1.93 18.90
CA THR A 681 8.35 0.77 19.80
C THR A 681 8.66 1.13 21.25
N VAL A 682 9.18 2.34 21.52
CA VAL A 682 9.39 2.88 22.88
C VAL A 682 8.32 3.89 23.32
N ALA A 683 7.24 4.09 22.55
CA ALA A 683 6.21 5.07 22.89
C ALA A 683 5.46 4.77 24.21
N HIS A 684 5.37 3.51 24.60
CA HIS A 684 4.67 3.04 25.82
C HIS A 684 5.57 3.03 27.07
N VAL A 685 6.86 3.26 26.90
CA VAL A 685 7.88 3.16 27.94
C VAL A 685 7.83 4.42 28.82
N PRO A 686 8.04 4.33 30.15
CA PRO A 686 8.12 5.50 31.02
C PRO A 686 9.18 6.53 30.57
N GLY A 687 9.01 7.79 30.98
CA GLY A 687 9.92 8.89 30.68
C GLY A 687 9.28 10.07 29.97
N ALA A 688 10.11 10.96 29.42
CA ALA A 688 9.67 12.16 28.70
C ALA A 688 8.86 11.82 27.45
N GLY A 689 7.88 12.67 27.11
CA GLY A 689 6.96 12.44 26.01
C GLY A 689 7.67 12.14 24.68
N ARG A 690 7.16 11.18 23.91
CA ARG A 690 7.73 10.73 22.62
C ARG A 690 6.68 10.81 21.51
N ALA A 691 7.12 10.90 20.26
CA ALA A 691 6.24 10.71 19.11
C ALA A 691 5.56 9.32 19.16
N PHE A 692 4.31 9.22 18.71
CA PHE A 692 3.61 7.94 18.65
C PHE A 692 4.19 6.98 17.60
N GLY A 693 4.87 7.54 16.59
CA GLY A 693 5.37 6.79 15.45
C GLY A 693 5.66 7.71 14.26
N ALA A 694 5.85 7.09 13.10
CA ALA A 694 6.00 7.77 11.83
C ALA A 694 4.83 7.44 10.90
N ALA A 695 4.19 8.46 10.34
CA ALA A 695 3.24 8.29 9.25
C ALA A 695 3.99 8.01 7.94
N ILE A 696 3.58 6.96 7.24
CA ILE A 696 4.12 6.63 5.91
C ILE A 696 3.39 7.49 4.88
N ILE A 697 4.13 8.28 4.11
CA ILE A 697 3.60 9.19 3.09
C ILE A 697 4.35 8.91 1.78
N GLY A 698 3.62 8.58 0.72
CA GLY A 698 4.20 8.16 -0.57
C GLY A 698 3.56 6.89 -1.08
#